data_AF-A0A923R6X6-F1
#
_entry.id   AF-A0A923R6X6-F1
#
_cell.length_a   1.000
_cell.length_b   1.000
_cell.length_c   1.000
_cell.angle_alpha   90.00
_cell.angle_beta   90.00
_cell.angle_gamma   90.00
#
_symmetry.space_group_name_H-M   'P 1'
#
loop_
_entity.id
_entity.type
_entity.pdbx_description
1 polymer ?
#
loop_
_entity_poly.entity_id
_entity_poly.type
_entity_poly.pdbx_seq_one_letter_code
_entity_poly.pdbx_strand_id
1 'polypeptide(L)'
;MKTKLWFLGLIFSAFLSQAQIINIPDPVFKNIILTYSPKIDLNNNGEIEVTEAEQVFVLKIYSNGIANFLGLNYFKKLTNLEINGNNQLIANMDLTTMTLLKSLSLIGVTAFLNITKNTALTSLKITGQGIRALDLTNNSNLKILNLSRNQLTSLDITNLLGLTDLNLSDNQITALNTINLQALNFLDVSKNQIKSINVTGNPALLNLKCRDNLLTSIDLSNNSNLEHIELNQNQLTNLDISNLSKLKMLFCARNKLSTLNTTANLALTQLGLGYNLLSILDLSKNINLTNLDIESNNLTSINLSQNNKLELLATPNNLLTNIDLSSNVNLTTFYCSGGNNLLSLDLTKNSKLVSVQAGCPNLTQICVTALQNTTYWLKNAYASWSTTCRPTTIWDGAAWSAGIPNSGSIAIIKANYLTTANGNITCYDLSIGVGATLNVPVGGNVTVANNYVINGTSIKCGTIAVTGTTYGQNTTYQKITSAITGPISVCPYQTNAAFNVTSNPAATYTWTIPSAANIVGNATGNSISVNFNGTTIGSQTVSVIEKNGCGTNNQQVNLAVTVLPAPSVSISAQNPTCGNPPTTLTATGGATYVWSTTSYNVGLSSTTGNPIVATPTSNFGYNVSVKGTGSNGCTASATTSITPGVIGTPVIQNIIPGNSTTKLYGMTIGDGQYNKGTIFEWNLQTNVFTKKQDFNDGFSADDADEELRYYNGKFYGIKSWGGSNNMGILFEWNPTTNIMTKKIDFNGLVNGSYPDGSLLLVNGKFYGMTSAGGNNNLGTLFEWDPSNNVLTKKIDFNGVGNGASPISSLRMQNNICYGTTQGGGSFGAGVLFKYNISTNFLTKSIDFDGISKGSMPNNAPVYLNGKFYGTTRIGGSNDVGVLYEWDPVSNSVIKKVDFSGSAGYYGGVTGLSILTVFNGKLYGVTSSGGTNNSGSIFEYNPSGSLLTTKYNFDGIPTGGLSLVGGKFYGLCKNSIFEWNPTTNVFIKKQFITGAGSLVESLSDSYICYDLIPRNYSATITGSAVSWNWTMPAGANINSGGGTSSISVVYSAAAASGNITLTASNACGISNSVSYPITVNDCNASSGPNPRMDMSSESIIQGSNLIVGFNIYPNPSNGVFNISLENSAPATIVVTNLIGKEVLRTNVQNNTTPINLQDNAKGIYHVKIEGTKFSKVINLQ
;
A
#
# COMPACT_ATOMS: atom_id res chain seq x y z
N MET A 1 -10.51 -64.35 64.28
CA MET A 1 -9.77 -63.63 63.20
C MET A 1 -10.67 -62.85 62.22
N LYS A 2 -12.00 -63.01 62.17
CA LYS A 2 -12.86 -62.30 61.20
C LYS A 2 -13.34 -60.90 61.60
N THR A 3 -13.26 -60.51 62.87
CA THR A 3 -13.66 -59.16 63.35
C THR A 3 -12.52 -58.13 63.37
N LYS A 4 -11.26 -58.56 63.30
CA LYS A 4 -10.10 -57.65 63.16
C LYS A 4 -9.82 -57.20 61.72
N LEU A 5 -10.34 -57.90 60.69
CA LEU A 5 -10.19 -57.49 59.29
C LEU A 5 -11.18 -56.39 58.88
N TRP A 6 -12.36 -56.29 59.49
CA TRP A 6 -13.32 -55.22 59.21
C TRP A 6 -12.88 -53.88 59.82
N PHE A 7 -12.22 -53.90 60.97
CA PHE A 7 -11.63 -52.69 61.56
C PHE A 7 -10.38 -52.22 60.80
N LEU A 8 -9.57 -53.13 60.25
CA LEU A 8 -8.47 -52.74 59.34
C LEU A 8 -8.98 -52.25 57.97
N GLY A 9 -10.08 -52.80 57.46
CA GLY A 9 -10.72 -52.34 56.22
C GLY A 9 -11.33 -50.94 56.33
N LEU A 10 -11.94 -50.61 57.48
CA LEU A 10 -12.47 -49.28 57.77
C LEU A 10 -11.37 -48.24 58.08
N ILE A 11 -10.22 -48.68 58.60
CA ILE A 11 -9.06 -47.79 58.81
C ILE A 11 -8.27 -47.58 57.50
N PHE A 12 -8.24 -48.55 56.57
CA PHE A 12 -7.63 -48.35 55.24
C PHE A 12 -8.49 -47.53 54.26
N SER A 13 -9.82 -47.49 54.44
CA SER A 13 -10.70 -46.57 53.69
C SER A 13 -10.67 -45.13 54.22
N ALA A 14 -10.07 -44.89 55.40
CA ALA A 14 -9.95 -43.56 56.00
C ALA A 14 -8.64 -42.83 55.67
N PHE A 15 -7.73 -43.45 54.91
CA PHE A 15 -6.40 -42.88 54.61
C PHE A 15 -6.11 -42.61 53.12
N LEU A 16 -7.13 -42.61 52.24
CA LEU A 16 -6.97 -42.27 50.83
C LEU A 16 -8.14 -41.43 50.29
N SER A 17 -8.30 -40.21 50.79
CA SER A 17 -8.74 -39.07 49.99
C SER A 17 -8.41 -37.77 50.70
N GLN A 18 -7.12 -37.45 50.85
CA GLN A 18 -6.79 -36.04 51.02
C GLN A 18 -7.16 -35.36 49.70
N ALA A 19 -8.07 -34.38 49.77
CA ALA A 19 -8.44 -33.59 48.61
C ALA A 19 -7.15 -32.96 48.03
N GLN A 20 -6.95 -33.09 46.72
CA GLN A 20 -5.73 -32.60 46.08
C GLN A 20 -5.74 -31.06 46.15
N ILE A 21 -4.83 -30.50 46.94
CA ILE A 21 -4.64 -29.05 47.05
C ILE A 21 -3.97 -28.53 45.78
N ILE A 22 -4.48 -27.43 45.25
CA ILE A 22 -3.94 -26.73 44.08
C ILE A 22 -2.77 -25.86 44.52
N ASN A 23 -1.63 -26.00 43.85
CA ASN A 23 -0.49 -25.11 44.06
C ASN A 23 -0.74 -23.75 43.38
N ILE A 24 -1.00 -22.72 44.19
CA ILE A 24 -1.15 -21.32 43.77
C ILE A 24 -0.01 -20.52 44.41
N PRO A 25 1.18 -20.42 43.77
CA PRO A 25 2.37 -19.84 44.39
C PRO A 25 2.37 -18.31 44.43
N ASP A 26 1.56 -17.66 43.58
CA ASP A 26 1.43 -16.21 43.58
C ASP A 26 0.51 -15.77 44.74
N PRO A 27 1.01 -15.00 45.72
CA PRO A 27 0.24 -14.68 46.93
C PRO A 27 -0.93 -13.74 46.63
N VAL A 28 -0.81 -12.88 45.60
CA VAL A 28 -1.90 -11.97 45.19
C VAL A 28 -3.01 -12.79 44.55
N PHE A 29 -2.66 -13.71 43.65
CA PHE A 29 -3.61 -14.62 43.02
C PHE A 29 -4.27 -15.55 44.05
N LYS A 30 -3.50 -16.17 44.95
CA LYS A 30 -4.04 -17.04 46.01
C LYS A 30 -5.03 -16.28 46.90
N ASN A 31 -4.69 -15.08 47.35
CA ASN A 31 -5.57 -14.27 48.18
C ASN A 31 -6.87 -13.87 47.45
N ILE A 32 -6.80 -13.56 46.15
CA ILE A 32 -7.99 -13.25 45.34
C ILE A 32 -8.92 -14.46 45.25
N ILE A 33 -8.38 -15.66 45.03
CA ILE A 33 -9.20 -16.88 44.96
C ILE A 33 -9.82 -17.22 46.32
N LEU A 34 -9.07 -17.10 47.42
CA LEU A 34 -9.57 -17.36 48.78
C LEU A 34 -10.67 -16.38 49.22
N THR A 35 -10.57 -15.12 48.80
CA THR A 35 -11.53 -14.05 49.14
C THR A 35 -12.60 -13.83 48.07
N TYR A 36 -12.65 -14.66 47.04
CA TYR A 36 -13.55 -14.51 45.90
C TYR A 36 -15.03 -14.60 46.32
N SER A 37 -15.90 -13.87 45.62
CA SER A 37 -17.36 -13.91 45.83
C SER A 37 -18.07 -14.19 44.50
N PRO A 38 -18.84 -15.29 44.37
CA PRO A 38 -19.18 -16.29 45.40
C PRO A 38 -17.96 -17.10 45.87
N LYS A 39 -18.02 -17.61 47.10
CA LYS A 39 -16.89 -18.24 47.78
C LYS A 39 -16.40 -19.50 47.04
N ILE A 40 -15.07 -19.60 46.81
CA ILE A 40 -14.43 -20.76 46.16
C ILE A 40 -13.90 -21.76 47.20
N ASP A 41 -13.18 -21.29 48.23
CA ASP A 41 -12.81 -22.11 49.41
C ASP A 41 -14.10 -22.45 50.17
N LEU A 42 -14.69 -23.62 49.92
CA LEU A 42 -15.98 -24.00 50.50
C LEU A 42 -15.82 -24.48 51.94
N ASN A 43 -14.67 -25.04 52.28
CA ASN A 43 -14.43 -25.68 53.57
C ASN A 43 -13.73 -24.75 54.61
N ASN A 44 -13.34 -23.53 54.23
CA ASN A 44 -12.64 -22.53 55.05
C ASN A 44 -11.25 -22.98 55.55
N ASN A 45 -10.56 -23.89 54.87
CA ASN A 45 -9.25 -24.35 55.35
C ASN A 45 -8.08 -23.46 54.90
N GLY A 46 -8.33 -22.41 54.11
CA GLY A 46 -7.29 -21.48 53.63
C GLY A 46 -6.48 -22.02 52.45
N GLU A 47 -6.87 -23.16 51.89
CA GLU A 47 -6.34 -23.77 50.68
C GLU A 47 -7.45 -23.92 49.64
N ILE A 48 -7.08 -24.17 48.37
CA ILE A 48 -8.06 -24.44 47.31
C ILE A 48 -7.83 -25.84 46.79
N GLU A 49 -8.87 -26.65 46.75
CA GLU A 49 -8.80 -28.02 46.25
C GLU A 49 -9.31 -28.14 44.82
N VAL A 50 -8.85 -29.18 44.11
CA VAL A 50 -9.32 -29.48 42.75
C VAL A 50 -10.84 -29.60 42.68
N THR A 51 -11.46 -30.20 43.70
CA THR A 51 -12.92 -30.36 43.79
C THR A 51 -13.68 -29.03 43.95
N GLU A 52 -13.04 -28.01 44.52
CA GLU A 52 -13.61 -26.68 44.67
C GLU A 52 -13.48 -25.89 43.36
N ALA A 53 -12.29 -25.91 42.74
CA ALA A 53 -12.04 -25.26 41.46
C ALA A 53 -12.94 -25.82 40.32
N GLU A 54 -13.24 -27.12 40.34
CA GLU A 54 -14.13 -27.77 39.36
C GLU A 54 -15.63 -27.44 39.53
N GLN A 55 -15.99 -26.63 40.53
CA GLN A 55 -17.35 -26.08 40.70
C GLN A 55 -17.50 -24.65 40.16
N VAL A 56 -16.39 -24.01 39.76
CA VAL A 56 -16.40 -22.61 39.33
C VAL A 56 -16.68 -22.49 37.84
N PHE A 57 -17.73 -21.73 37.50
CA PHE A 57 -18.14 -21.48 36.11
C PHE A 57 -17.75 -20.07 35.61
N VAL A 58 -17.54 -19.13 36.53
CA VAL A 58 -17.21 -17.73 36.22
C VAL A 58 -16.13 -17.25 37.19
N LEU A 59 -15.04 -16.70 36.64
CA LEU A 59 -13.96 -16.13 37.41
C LEU A 59 -13.61 -14.73 36.89
N LYS A 60 -13.60 -13.74 37.78
CA LYS A 60 -13.34 -12.34 37.46
C LYS A 60 -12.26 -11.76 38.38
N ILE A 61 -11.12 -11.41 37.82
CA ILE A 61 -9.96 -10.95 38.57
C ILE A 61 -9.71 -9.49 38.22
N TYR A 62 -9.83 -8.61 39.20
CA TYR A 62 -9.57 -7.17 39.08
C TYR A 62 -8.44 -6.80 40.03
N SER A 63 -7.19 -6.97 39.61
CA SER A 63 -6.03 -6.71 40.46
C SER A 63 -4.80 -6.34 39.65
N ASN A 64 -3.92 -5.55 40.26
CA ASN A 64 -2.57 -5.29 39.78
C ASN A 64 -1.57 -6.16 40.54
N GLY A 65 -0.50 -6.60 39.88
CA GLY A 65 0.64 -7.24 40.53
C GLY A 65 0.54 -8.76 40.67
N ILE A 66 -0.35 -9.43 39.92
CA ILE A 66 -0.26 -10.88 39.74
C ILE A 66 0.86 -11.17 38.75
N ALA A 67 1.88 -11.89 39.20
CA ALA A 67 3.04 -12.26 38.38
C ALA A 67 2.84 -13.61 37.66
N ASN A 68 1.98 -14.49 38.18
CA ASN A 68 1.79 -15.85 37.66
C ASN A 68 0.38 -16.40 37.94
N PHE A 69 -0.20 -17.12 36.97
CA PHE A 69 -1.50 -17.79 37.09
C PHE A 69 -1.42 -19.31 37.29
N LEU A 70 -0.27 -19.84 37.73
CA LEU A 70 -0.16 -21.26 38.07
C LEU A 70 -1.27 -21.66 39.06
N GLY A 71 -1.96 -22.75 38.74
CA GLY A 71 -3.17 -23.21 39.45
C GLY A 71 -4.47 -22.89 38.72
N LEU A 72 -4.48 -21.91 37.82
CA LEU A 72 -5.68 -21.53 37.04
C LEU A 72 -6.17 -22.67 36.12
N ASN A 73 -5.27 -23.53 35.64
CA ASN A 73 -5.59 -24.67 34.77
C ASN A 73 -6.47 -25.75 35.45
N TYR A 74 -6.67 -25.71 36.77
CA TYR A 74 -7.56 -26.63 37.48
C TYR A 74 -9.04 -26.20 37.43
N PHE A 75 -9.35 -24.97 37.00
CA PHE A 75 -10.71 -24.44 36.88
C PHE A 75 -11.38 -24.87 35.56
N LYS A 76 -11.48 -26.19 35.33
CA LYS A 76 -11.85 -26.79 34.02
C LYS A 76 -13.27 -26.49 33.53
N LYS A 77 -14.20 -26.14 34.44
CA LYS A 77 -15.60 -25.85 34.12
C LYS A 77 -15.87 -24.36 33.85
N LEU A 78 -14.83 -23.53 33.79
CA LEU A 78 -15.00 -22.12 33.46
C LEU A 78 -15.65 -21.95 32.08
N THR A 79 -16.68 -21.12 32.06
CA THR A 79 -17.38 -20.65 30.86
C THR A 79 -17.11 -19.17 30.60
N ASN A 80 -16.77 -18.40 31.63
CA ASN A 80 -16.39 -17.00 31.53
C ASN A 80 -15.19 -16.68 32.41
N LEU A 81 -14.12 -16.17 31.79
CA LEU A 81 -12.91 -15.71 32.47
C LEU A 81 -12.65 -14.24 32.11
N GLU A 82 -12.57 -13.40 33.13
CA GLU A 82 -12.23 -11.98 33.00
C GLU A 82 -11.04 -11.66 33.89
N ILE A 83 -9.99 -11.10 33.32
CA ILE A 83 -8.79 -10.69 34.04
C ILE A 83 -8.43 -9.27 33.59
N ASN A 84 -8.62 -8.31 34.49
CA ASN A 84 -8.35 -6.90 34.25
C ASN A 84 -7.38 -6.35 35.29
N GLY A 85 -6.43 -5.53 34.85
CA GLY A 85 -5.57 -4.74 35.75
C GLY A 85 -4.17 -5.28 35.97
N ASN A 86 -3.68 -6.28 35.22
CA ASN A 86 -2.30 -6.75 35.35
C ASN A 86 -1.36 -6.00 34.39
N ASN A 87 -0.76 -4.92 34.88
CA ASN A 87 0.17 -4.09 34.09
C ASN A 87 1.58 -4.71 33.89
N GLN A 88 1.80 -5.95 34.33
CA GLN A 88 3.08 -6.67 34.24
C GLN A 88 2.98 -7.80 33.21
N LEU A 89 4.10 -8.16 32.56
CA LEU A 89 4.18 -9.32 31.67
C LEU A 89 3.82 -10.61 32.42
N ILE A 90 2.69 -11.21 32.10
CA ILE A 90 2.25 -12.47 32.69
C ILE A 90 2.94 -13.64 31.97
N ALA A 91 3.76 -14.39 32.70
CA ALA A 91 4.24 -15.70 32.25
C ALA A 91 3.23 -16.79 32.66
N ASN A 92 3.12 -17.86 31.86
CA ASN A 92 2.45 -19.12 32.22
C ASN A 92 0.92 -19.09 32.43
N MET A 93 0.18 -18.26 31.68
CA MET A 93 -1.28 -18.41 31.59
C MET A 93 -1.64 -19.58 30.66
N ASP A 94 -1.93 -20.75 31.25
CA ASP A 94 -2.40 -21.93 30.52
C ASP A 94 -3.93 -22.04 30.59
N LEU A 95 -4.59 -21.82 29.45
CA LEU A 95 -6.04 -21.94 29.28
C LEU A 95 -6.46 -23.26 28.61
N THR A 96 -5.52 -24.15 28.29
CA THR A 96 -5.77 -25.30 27.42
C THR A 96 -6.72 -26.34 28.02
N THR A 97 -6.86 -26.35 29.35
CA THR A 97 -7.80 -27.22 30.08
C THR A 97 -9.23 -26.69 30.11
N MET A 98 -9.44 -25.39 29.85
CA MET A 98 -10.74 -24.72 29.91
C MET A 98 -11.53 -24.86 28.60
N THR A 99 -11.76 -26.10 28.18
CA THR A 99 -12.41 -26.41 26.88
C THR A 99 -13.86 -25.91 26.78
N LEU A 100 -14.51 -25.61 27.91
CA LEU A 100 -15.87 -25.07 27.98
C LEU A 100 -15.95 -23.53 27.97
N LEU A 101 -14.80 -22.84 27.85
CA LEU A 101 -14.72 -21.40 27.91
C LEU A 101 -15.44 -20.76 26.71
N LYS A 102 -16.48 -19.96 27.00
CA LYS A 102 -17.30 -19.26 26.00
C LYS A 102 -16.91 -17.79 25.87
N SER A 103 -16.43 -17.19 26.95
CA SER A 103 -16.04 -15.78 26.97
C SER A 103 -14.72 -15.60 27.71
N LEU A 104 -13.78 -14.93 27.05
CA LEU A 104 -12.47 -14.60 27.57
C LEU A 104 -12.22 -13.10 27.40
N SER A 105 -11.92 -12.41 28.50
CA SER A 105 -11.56 -10.99 28.51
C SER A 105 -10.25 -10.79 29.27
N LEU A 106 -9.23 -10.25 28.60
CA LEU A 106 -7.90 -10.00 29.14
C LEU A 106 -7.45 -8.56 28.87
N ILE A 107 -7.15 -7.80 29.93
CA ILE A 107 -6.63 -6.42 29.86
C ILE A 107 -5.36 -6.30 30.72
N GLY A 108 -4.20 -6.07 30.08
CA GLY A 108 -2.87 -6.04 30.70
C GLY A 108 -1.97 -7.27 30.40
N VAL A 109 -0.67 -7.02 30.20
CA VAL A 109 0.32 -7.65 29.28
C VAL A 109 0.53 -9.19 29.33
N THR A 110 0.45 -9.83 28.15
CA THR A 110 0.98 -11.17 27.79
C THR A 110 1.54 -11.10 26.36
N ALA A 111 2.78 -11.55 26.14
CA ALA A 111 3.35 -11.61 24.79
C ALA A 111 2.83 -12.81 23.97
N PHE A 112 2.19 -13.79 24.63
CA PHE A 112 1.71 -15.03 24.02
C PHE A 112 0.46 -15.55 24.74
N LEU A 113 -0.54 -15.97 23.96
CA LEU A 113 -1.79 -16.55 24.45
C LEU A 113 -2.16 -17.73 23.55
N ASN A 114 -2.31 -18.92 24.13
CA ASN A 114 -2.77 -20.10 23.41
C ASN A 114 -4.25 -20.40 23.73
N ILE A 115 -5.11 -20.23 22.72
CA ILE A 115 -6.56 -20.51 22.81
C ILE A 115 -7.03 -21.63 21.88
N THR A 116 -6.11 -22.42 21.34
CA THR A 116 -6.41 -23.46 20.33
C THR A 116 -7.33 -24.57 20.86
N LYS A 117 -7.41 -24.75 22.18
CA LYS A 117 -8.30 -25.73 22.85
C LYS A 117 -9.61 -25.12 23.32
N ASN A 118 -9.76 -23.79 23.29
CA ASN A 118 -10.97 -23.09 23.73
C ASN A 118 -11.95 -22.93 22.55
N THR A 119 -12.34 -24.05 21.95
CA THR A 119 -13.16 -24.08 20.73
C THR A 119 -14.61 -23.62 20.95
N ALA A 120 -15.05 -23.56 22.20
CA ALA A 120 -16.36 -23.06 22.61
C ALA A 120 -16.46 -21.52 22.68
N LEU A 121 -15.35 -20.78 22.44
CA LEU A 121 -15.33 -19.33 22.52
C LEU A 121 -16.31 -18.69 21.52
N THR A 122 -17.19 -17.84 22.04
CA THR A 122 -18.10 -16.97 21.27
C THR A 122 -17.76 -15.49 21.43
N SER A 123 -17.03 -15.12 22.48
CA SER A 123 -16.55 -13.76 22.72
C SER A 123 -15.10 -13.77 23.18
N LEU A 124 -14.24 -13.07 22.44
CA LEU A 124 -12.83 -12.88 22.77
C LEU A 124 -12.49 -11.40 22.80
N LYS A 125 -12.05 -10.90 23.95
CA LYS A 125 -11.67 -9.49 24.14
C LYS A 125 -10.30 -9.40 24.76
N ILE A 126 -9.33 -8.95 23.99
CA ILE A 126 -7.95 -8.87 24.42
C ILE A 126 -7.38 -7.52 24.01
N THR A 127 -7.19 -6.62 24.97
CA THR A 127 -6.74 -5.25 24.67
C THR A 127 -5.48 -4.89 25.43
N GLY A 128 -4.57 -4.14 24.79
CA GLY A 128 -3.37 -3.63 25.45
C GLY A 128 -2.33 -4.69 25.79
N GLN A 129 -2.26 -5.81 25.05
CA GLN A 129 -1.37 -6.94 25.37
C GLN A 129 -0.03 -6.92 24.62
N GLY A 130 0.11 -6.07 23.59
CA GLY A 130 1.25 -6.17 22.68
C GLY A 130 1.25 -7.45 21.83
N ILE A 131 0.09 -8.09 21.68
CA ILE A 131 -0.05 -9.27 20.82
C ILE A 131 0.34 -8.91 19.40
N ARG A 132 1.27 -9.69 18.83
CA ARG A 132 1.76 -9.54 17.45
C ARG A 132 1.12 -10.52 16.48
N ALA A 133 0.70 -11.67 16.99
CA ALA A 133 -0.01 -12.71 16.25
C ALA A 133 -0.93 -13.48 17.20
N LEU A 134 -2.03 -13.99 16.67
CA LEU A 134 -2.97 -14.84 17.40
C LEU A 134 -3.55 -15.88 16.45
N ASP A 135 -3.45 -17.15 16.82
CA ASP A 135 -4.07 -18.23 16.06
C ASP A 135 -5.55 -18.37 16.46
N LEU A 136 -6.44 -18.19 15.48
CA LEU A 136 -7.90 -18.29 15.61
C LEU A 136 -8.49 -19.46 14.83
N THR A 137 -7.66 -20.36 14.28
CA THR A 137 -8.07 -21.42 13.34
C THR A 137 -9.17 -22.33 13.93
N ASN A 138 -9.13 -22.58 15.24
CA ASN A 138 -10.07 -23.46 15.93
C ASN A 138 -11.20 -22.72 16.66
N ASN A 139 -11.35 -21.41 16.46
CA ASN A 139 -12.31 -20.56 17.18
C ASN A 139 -13.46 -20.08 16.28
N SER A 140 -13.97 -20.95 15.40
CA SER A 140 -15.01 -20.62 14.41
C SER A 140 -16.35 -20.20 14.99
N ASN A 141 -16.60 -20.44 16.28
CA ASN A 141 -17.81 -20.04 17.00
C ASN A 141 -17.81 -18.57 17.45
N LEU A 142 -16.71 -17.83 17.21
CA LEU A 142 -16.59 -16.43 17.60
C LEU A 142 -17.65 -15.56 16.91
N LYS A 143 -18.34 -14.76 17.74
CA LYS A 143 -19.28 -13.71 17.33
C LYS A 143 -18.72 -12.32 17.61
N ILE A 144 -17.98 -12.18 18.72
CA ILE A 144 -17.37 -10.93 19.14
C ILE A 144 -15.85 -11.13 19.23
N LEU A 145 -15.11 -10.33 18.49
CA LEU A 145 -13.65 -10.30 18.53
C LEU A 145 -13.16 -8.86 18.70
N ASN A 146 -12.53 -8.58 19.83
CA ASN A 146 -11.88 -7.31 20.10
C ASN A 146 -10.40 -7.54 20.41
N LEU A 147 -9.53 -7.16 19.49
CA LEU A 147 -8.07 -7.20 19.64
C LEU A 147 -7.47 -5.79 19.54
N SER A 148 -8.20 -4.77 19.98
CA SER A 148 -7.74 -3.38 19.90
C SER A 148 -6.54 -3.08 20.79
N ARG A 149 -5.72 -2.09 20.41
CA ARG A 149 -4.52 -1.65 21.15
C ARG A 149 -3.50 -2.78 21.30
N ASN A 150 -3.18 -3.46 20.21
CA ASN A 150 -2.15 -4.50 20.16
C ASN A 150 -1.07 -4.13 19.13
N GLN A 151 -0.26 -5.10 18.70
CA GLN A 151 0.82 -4.92 17.72
C GLN A 151 0.63 -5.84 16.51
N LEU A 152 -0.62 -6.16 16.16
CA LEU A 152 -0.93 -7.06 15.05
C LEU A 152 -0.55 -6.39 13.72
N THR A 153 0.22 -7.07 12.89
CA THR A 153 0.51 -6.66 11.50
C THR A 153 -0.38 -7.35 10.47
N SER A 154 -0.93 -8.50 10.86
CA SER A 154 -1.91 -9.29 10.09
C SER A 154 -2.77 -10.12 11.04
N LEU A 155 -3.91 -10.58 10.55
CA LEU A 155 -4.79 -11.50 11.27
C LEU A 155 -5.63 -12.29 10.26
N ASP A 156 -5.62 -13.62 10.37
CA ASP A 156 -6.54 -14.45 9.61
C ASP A 156 -7.86 -14.61 10.37
N ILE A 157 -8.93 -14.15 9.74
CA ILE A 157 -10.31 -14.21 10.25
C ILE A 157 -11.25 -14.89 9.26
N THR A 158 -10.73 -15.47 8.18
CA THR A 158 -11.53 -15.96 7.05
C THR A 158 -12.50 -17.08 7.42
N ASN A 159 -12.19 -17.84 8.47
CA ASN A 159 -13.02 -18.94 8.98
C ASN A 159 -14.05 -18.50 10.04
N LEU A 160 -14.07 -17.22 10.43
CA LEU A 160 -14.96 -16.70 11.48
C LEU A 160 -16.33 -16.26 10.92
N LEU A 161 -17.00 -17.16 10.19
CA LEU A 161 -18.20 -16.82 9.40
C LEU A 161 -19.38 -16.29 10.24
N GLY A 162 -19.42 -16.61 11.53
CA GLY A 162 -20.44 -16.14 12.48
C GLY A 162 -20.12 -14.80 13.17
N LEU A 163 -19.02 -14.13 12.79
CA LEU A 163 -18.57 -12.91 13.44
C LEU A 163 -19.50 -11.73 13.16
N THR A 164 -20.01 -11.11 14.23
CA THR A 164 -20.92 -9.95 14.17
C THR A 164 -20.23 -8.64 14.55
N ASP A 165 -19.22 -8.71 15.42
CA ASP A 165 -18.54 -7.54 15.98
C ASP A 165 -17.03 -7.73 15.93
N LEU A 166 -16.35 -6.93 15.11
CA LEU A 166 -14.90 -6.95 14.96
C LEU A 166 -14.29 -5.59 15.30
N ASN A 167 -13.41 -5.57 16.30
CA ASN A 167 -12.60 -4.40 16.64
C ASN A 167 -11.12 -4.75 16.62
N LEU A 168 -10.40 -4.21 15.64
CA LEU A 168 -8.95 -4.32 15.45
C LEU A 168 -8.27 -2.95 15.49
N SER A 169 -8.93 -1.94 16.09
CA SER A 169 -8.40 -0.59 16.15
C SER A 169 -7.07 -0.50 16.91
N ASP A 170 -6.21 0.45 16.54
CA ASP A 170 -4.93 0.72 17.21
C ASP A 170 -4.00 -0.51 17.16
N ASN A 171 -3.63 -0.88 15.93
CA ASN A 171 -2.73 -1.98 15.58
C ASN A 171 -1.80 -1.54 14.42
N GLN A 172 -1.13 -2.48 13.76
CA GLN A 172 -0.21 -2.23 12.64
C GLN A 172 -0.65 -2.97 11.37
N ILE A 173 -1.95 -3.23 11.22
CA ILE A 173 -2.50 -4.04 10.13
C ILE A 173 -2.38 -3.28 8.81
N THR A 174 -1.83 -3.93 7.79
CA THR A 174 -1.66 -3.35 6.45
C THR A 174 -2.71 -3.83 5.45
N ALA A 175 -3.27 -5.01 5.66
CA ALA A 175 -4.33 -5.60 4.87
C ALA A 175 -5.22 -6.49 5.75
N LEU A 176 -6.53 -6.51 5.45
CA LEU A 176 -7.51 -7.34 6.14
C LEU A 176 -8.51 -7.89 5.14
N ASN A 177 -8.79 -9.19 5.21
CA ASN A 177 -9.79 -9.84 4.38
C ASN A 177 -11.09 -10.06 5.16
N THR A 178 -12.15 -9.33 4.81
CA THR A 178 -13.47 -9.45 5.44
C THR A 178 -14.53 -10.05 4.50
N ILE A 179 -14.16 -10.49 3.29
CA ILE A 179 -15.11 -10.73 2.19
C ILE A 179 -16.20 -11.78 2.49
N ASN A 180 -15.89 -12.76 3.35
CA ASN A 180 -16.81 -13.86 3.67
C ASN A 180 -17.60 -13.64 4.98
N LEU A 181 -17.42 -12.50 5.65
CA LEU A 181 -18.03 -12.22 6.96
C LEU A 181 -19.42 -11.59 6.79
N GLN A 182 -20.38 -12.37 6.31
CA GLN A 182 -21.71 -11.86 5.95
C GLN A 182 -22.55 -11.39 7.14
N ALA A 183 -22.29 -11.92 8.34
CA ALA A 183 -22.99 -11.55 9.58
C ALA A 183 -22.41 -10.29 10.27
N LEU A 184 -21.36 -9.68 9.70
CA LEU A 184 -20.63 -8.58 10.34
C LEU A 184 -21.48 -7.30 10.37
N ASN A 185 -21.82 -6.85 11.58
CA ASN A 185 -22.63 -5.65 11.84
C ASN A 185 -21.77 -4.44 12.24
N PHE A 186 -20.67 -4.71 12.94
CA PHE A 186 -19.74 -3.69 13.45
C PHE A 186 -18.31 -4.03 13.02
N LEU A 187 -17.65 -3.08 12.35
CA LEU A 187 -16.25 -3.16 11.97
C LEU A 187 -15.50 -1.90 12.38
N ASP A 188 -14.51 -2.04 13.26
CA ASP A 188 -13.57 -0.98 13.60
C ASP A 188 -12.13 -1.42 13.32
N VAL A 189 -11.51 -0.79 12.32
CA VAL A 189 -10.10 -0.96 11.92
C VAL A 189 -9.34 0.35 12.01
N SER A 190 -9.82 1.30 12.83
CA SER A 190 -9.21 2.63 12.94
C SER A 190 -7.78 2.57 13.49
N LYS A 191 -6.92 3.53 13.13
CA LYS A 191 -5.50 3.59 13.56
C LYS A 191 -4.73 2.33 13.17
N ASN A 192 -4.68 2.06 11.87
CA ASN A 192 -3.89 1.00 11.26
C ASN A 192 -3.14 1.55 10.04
N GLN A 193 -2.56 0.68 9.22
CA GLN A 193 -1.80 1.05 8.02
C GLN A 193 -2.48 0.55 6.74
N ILE A 194 -3.82 0.45 6.75
CA ILE A 194 -4.62 -0.13 5.67
C ILE A 194 -4.70 0.85 4.51
N LYS A 195 -4.27 0.40 3.32
CA LYS A 195 -4.33 1.17 2.06
C LYS A 195 -5.61 0.95 1.26
N SER A 196 -6.20 -0.23 1.40
CA SER A 196 -7.45 -0.63 0.76
C SER A 196 -8.15 -1.68 1.60
N ILE A 197 -9.48 -1.58 1.72
CA ILE A 197 -10.31 -2.59 2.37
C ILE A 197 -11.53 -2.88 1.49
N ASN A 198 -11.86 -4.16 1.31
CA ASN A 198 -13.05 -4.57 0.56
C ASN A 198 -14.14 -5.00 1.54
N VAL A 199 -15.17 -4.15 1.69
CA VAL A 199 -16.32 -4.40 2.56
C VAL A 199 -17.58 -4.83 1.80
N THR A 200 -17.48 -5.07 0.49
CA THR A 200 -18.64 -5.41 -0.36
C THR A 200 -19.27 -6.76 -0.05
N GLY A 201 -18.53 -7.63 0.66
CA GLY A 201 -19.02 -8.92 1.18
C GLY A 201 -19.71 -8.83 2.55
N ASN A 202 -19.88 -7.63 3.11
CA ASN A 202 -20.43 -7.39 4.44
C ASN A 202 -21.77 -6.62 4.41
N PRO A 203 -22.84 -7.17 3.82
CA PRO A 203 -24.11 -6.45 3.61
C PRO A 203 -24.89 -6.14 4.91
N ALA A 204 -24.55 -6.81 6.01
CA ALA A 204 -25.16 -6.58 7.33
C ALA A 204 -24.55 -5.38 8.09
N LEU A 205 -23.48 -4.75 7.59
CA LEU A 205 -22.80 -3.67 8.30
C LEU A 205 -23.74 -2.51 8.63
N LEU A 206 -23.76 -2.14 9.92
CA LEU A 206 -24.46 -0.99 10.48
C LEU A 206 -23.47 0.14 10.84
N ASN A 207 -22.27 -0.24 11.28
CA ASN A 207 -21.23 0.68 11.74
C ASN A 207 -19.87 0.30 11.13
N LEU A 208 -19.27 1.25 10.42
CA LEU A 208 -17.94 1.12 9.82
C LEU A 208 -17.02 2.24 10.30
N LYS A 209 -15.92 1.86 10.94
CA LYS A 209 -14.88 2.79 11.39
C LYS A 209 -13.53 2.40 10.80
N CYS A 210 -13.00 3.29 9.95
CA CYS A 210 -11.69 3.14 9.31
C CYS A 210 -10.87 4.43 9.46
N ARG A 211 -11.04 5.17 10.56
CA ARG A 211 -10.31 6.42 10.81
C ARG A 211 -8.79 6.17 10.87
N ASP A 212 -7.99 7.15 10.47
CA ASP A 212 -6.52 7.13 10.65
C ASP A 212 -5.89 5.89 10.00
N ASN A 213 -6.03 5.84 8.67
CA ASN A 213 -5.50 4.81 7.79
C ASN A 213 -4.96 5.48 6.52
N LEU A 214 -4.65 4.69 5.49
CA LEU A 214 -4.06 5.15 4.23
C LEU A 214 -5.03 4.93 3.05
N LEU A 215 -6.34 4.91 3.28
CA LEU A 215 -7.34 4.64 2.24
C LEU A 215 -7.36 5.76 1.19
N THR A 216 -7.27 5.39 -0.09
CA THR A 216 -7.44 6.31 -1.22
C THR A 216 -8.83 6.22 -1.86
N SER A 217 -9.51 5.08 -1.67
CA SER A 217 -10.89 4.82 -2.09
C SER A 217 -11.52 3.77 -1.17
N ILE A 218 -12.85 3.72 -1.18
CA ILE A 218 -13.62 2.65 -0.52
C ILE A 218 -14.91 2.42 -1.32
N ASP A 219 -15.24 1.15 -1.57
CA ASP A 219 -16.49 0.76 -2.22
C ASP A 219 -17.51 0.35 -1.15
N LEU A 220 -18.64 1.08 -1.10
CA LEU A 220 -19.74 0.89 -0.16
C LEU A 220 -21.04 0.44 -0.86
N SER A 221 -20.96 0.03 -2.13
CA SER A 221 -22.12 -0.25 -2.98
C SER A 221 -23.07 -1.32 -2.43
N ASN A 222 -22.54 -2.31 -1.71
CA ASN A 222 -23.30 -3.41 -1.11
C ASN A 222 -23.63 -3.22 0.38
N ASN A 223 -23.35 -2.05 0.96
CA ASN A 223 -23.49 -1.82 2.40
C ASN A 223 -24.71 -0.92 2.75
N SER A 224 -25.85 -1.17 2.12
CA SER A 224 -27.07 -0.32 2.22
C SER A 224 -27.68 -0.21 3.63
N ASN A 225 -27.24 -1.05 4.58
CA ASN A 225 -27.68 -0.99 5.98
C ASN A 225 -26.86 -0.04 6.86
N LEU A 226 -25.78 0.55 6.35
CA LEU A 226 -24.92 1.44 7.13
C LEU A 226 -25.68 2.63 7.70
N GLU A 227 -25.55 2.83 9.01
CA GLU A 227 -26.10 3.98 9.74
C GLU A 227 -25.01 4.94 10.22
N HIS A 228 -23.79 4.44 10.45
CA HIS A 228 -22.66 5.22 10.97
C HIS A 228 -21.37 4.87 10.23
N ILE A 229 -20.72 5.89 9.66
CA ILE A 229 -19.42 5.79 8.97
C ILE A 229 -18.42 6.79 9.55
N GLU A 230 -17.24 6.29 9.95
CA GLU A 230 -16.07 7.09 10.32
C GLU A 230 -14.88 6.80 9.38
N LEU A 231 -14.55 7.76 8.51
CA LEU A 231 -13.45 7.71 7.52
C LEU A 231 -12.43 8.84 7.71
N ASN A 232 -12.44 9.50 8.87
CA ASN A 232 -11.55 10.63 9.16
C ASN A 232 -10.07 10.27 8.97
N GLN A 233 -9.21 11.24 8.59
CA GLN A 233 -7.76 11.05 8.47
C GLN A 233 -7.41 9.90 7.51
N ASN A 234 -7.82 10.03 6.26
CA ASN A 234 -7.46 9.15 5.15
C ASN A 234 -7.02 10.00 3.96
N GLN A 235 -6.96 9.41 2.76
CA GLN A 235 -6.54 10.07 1.53
C GLN A 235 -7.61 9.99 0.43
N LEU A 236 -8.89 9.91 0.82
CA LEU A 236 -10.02 9.75 -0.10
C LEU A 236 -10.17 11.00 -0.98
N THR A 237 -10.22 10.81 -2.30
CA THR A 237 -10.50 11.87 -3.28
C THR A 237 -11.96 11.91 -3.71
N ASN A 238 -12.66 10.79 -3.57
CA ASN A 238 -14.08 10.62 -3.84
C ASN A 238 -14.71 9.70 -2.79
N LEU A 239 -16.03 9.82 -2.65
CA LEU A 239 -16.82 8.95 -1.78
C LEU A 239 -18.25 8.87 -2.34
N ASP A 240 -18.68 7.67 -2.71
CA ASP A 240 -20.06 7.42 -3.12
C ASP A 240 -20.86 6.86 -1.95
N ILE A 241 -21.93 7.58 -1.58
CA ILE A 241 -22.88 7.23 -0.51
C ILE A 241 -24.32 7.16 -1.02
N SER A 242 -24.52 7.13 -2.34
CA SER A 242 -25.85 7.23 -2.97
C SER A 242 -26.79 6.08 -2.57
N ASN A 243 -26.25 4.88 -2.30
CA ASN A 243 -27.03 3.71 -1.88
C ASN A 243 -27.29 3.63 -0.36
N LEU A 244 -26.83 4.61 0.43
CA LEU A 244 -26.83 4.54 1.90
C LEU A 244 -28.00 5.35 2.51
N SER A 245 -29.23 4.95 2.19
CA SER A 245 -30.44 5.68 2.60
C SER A 245 -30.70 5.69 4.11
N LYS A 246 -30.13 4.74 4.86
CA LYS A 246 -30.19 4.65 6.32
C LYS A 246 -29.09 5.41 7.06
N LEU A 247 -28.17 6.05 6.33
CA LEU A 247 -27.01 6.72 6.91
C LEU A 247 -27.45 7.91 7.77
N LYS A 248 -27.12 7.86 9.07
CA LYS A 248 -27.42 8.90 10.06
C LYS A 248 -26.19 9.75 10.38
N MET A 249 -25.01 9.12 10.41
CA MET A 249 -23.75 9.77 10.79
C MET A 249 -22.65 9.50 9.78
N LEU A 250 -22.06 10.57 9.24
CA LEU A 250 -20.89 10.50 8.36
C LEU A 250 -19.80 11.45 8.86
N PHE A 251 -18.67 10.89 9.26
CA PHE A 251 -17.46 11.64 9.59
C PHE A 251 -16.34 11.30 8.61
N CYS A 252 -15.98 12.25 7.74
CA CYS A 252 -14.98 12.08 6.69
C CYS A 252 -13.97 13.25 6.65
N ALA A 253 -13.67 13.82 7.81
CA ALA A 253 -12.76 14.95 7.94
C ALA A 253 -11.29 14.57 7.65
N ARG A 254 -10.45 15.52 7.22
CA ARG A 254 -9.03 15.30 6.87
C ARG A 254 -8.88 14.26 5.76
N ASN A 255 -9.53 14.52 4.64
CA ASN A 255 -9.42 13.77 3.39
C ASN A 255 -9.11 14.75 2.24
N LYS A 256 -9.29 14.34 0.98
CA LYS A 256 -9.05 15.14 -0.22
C LYS A 256 -10.31 15.26 -1.08
N LEU A 257 -11.50 15.23 -0.45
CA LEU A 257 -12.77 15.31 -1.17
C LEU A 257 -12.97 16.71 -1.77
N SER A 258 -13.19 16.79 -3.07
CA SER A 258 -13.55 18.04 -3.76
C SER A 258 -15.06 18.22 -3.95
N THR A 259 -15.81 17.11 -3.90
CA THR A 259 -17.28 17.08 -3.98
C THR A 259 -17.83 15.97 -3.11
N LEU A 260 -19.09 16.09 -2.69
CA LEU A 260 -19.85 15.02 -2.05
C LEU A 260 -21.34 15.22 -2.36
N ASN A 261 -22.02 14.16 -2.81
CA ASN A 261 -23.47 14.16 -3.04
C ASN A 261 -24.18 13.47 -1.88
N THR A 262 -24.95 14.23 -1.10
CA THR A 262 -25.70 13.76 0.07
C THR A 262 -27.21 13.63 -0.19
N THR A 263 -27.67 13.83 -1.43
CA THR A 263 -29.11 13.98 -1.75
C THR A 263 -29.94 12.73 -1.47
N ALA A 264 -29.33 11.54 -1.52
CA ALA A 264 -29.99 10.27 -1.21
C ALA A 264 -30.02 9.94 0.29
N ASN A 265 -29.23 10.62 1.12
CA ASN A 265 -29.02 10.30 2.54
C ASN A 265 -29.96 11.11 3.44
N LEU A 266 -31.27 10.88 3.27
CA LEU A 266 -32.34 11.66 3.92
C LEU A 266 -32.36 11.50 5.46
N ALA A 267 -31.74 10.43 5.97
CA ALA A 267 -31.65 10.13 7.39
C ALA A 267 -30.48 10.83 8.11
N LEU A 268 -29.61 11.57 7.40
CA LEU A 268 -28.44 12.22 8.00
C LEU A 268 -28.84 13.20 9.12
N THR A 269 -28.24 13.00 10.29
CA THR A 269 -28.35 13.88 11.46
C THR A 269 -27.01 14.52 11.81
N GLN A 270 -25.88 13.85 11.55
CA GLN A 270 -24.55 14.38 11.80
C GLN A 270 -23.66 14.23 10.56
N LEU A 271 -23.04 15.34 10.15
CA LEU A 271 -22.15 15.39 8.99
C LEU A 271 -20.89 16.18 9.33
N GLY A 272 -19.74 15.48 9.34
CA GLY A 272 -18.43 16.08 9.54
C GLY A 272 -17.54 15.90 8.32
N LEU A 273 -17.23 16.98 7.63
CA LEU A 273 -16.43 17.04 6.40
C LEU A 273 -15.25 18.01 6.53
N GLY A 274 -14.84 18.35 7.75
CA GLY A 274 -13.78 19.32 7.99
C GLY A 274 -12.44 18.94 7.33
N TYR A 275 -11.60 19.91 6.98
CA TYR A 275 -10.29 19.67 6.34
C TYR A 275 -10.39 18.82 5.06
N ASN A 276 -11.17 19.32 4.09
CA ASN A 276 -11.31 18.76 2.74
C ASN A 276 -11.10 19.88 1.69
N LEU A 277 -11.49 19.65 0.44
CA LEU A 277 -11.33 20.58 -0.69
C LEU A 277 -12.68 20.99 -1.30
N LEU A 278 -13.78 20.91 -0.54
CA LEU A 278 -15.13 21.16 -1.04
C LEU A 278 -15.30 22.64 -1.41
N SER A 279 -15.74 22.92 -2.64
CA SER A 279 -16.12 24.27 -3.09
C SER A 279 -17.62 24.50 -3.14
N ILE A 280 -18.41 23.41 -3.18
CA ILE A 280 -19.87 23.41 -3.19
C ILE A 280 -20.36 22.25 -2.32
N LEU A 281 -21.46 22.46 -1.59
CA LEU A 281 -22.15 21.43 -0.83
C LEU A 281 -23.65 21.73 -0.81
N ASP A 282 -24.47 20.80 -1.31
CA ASP A 282 -25.94 20.89 -1.28
C ASP A 282 -26.49 20.05 -0.12
N LEU A 283 -27.14 20.70 0.84
CA LEU A 283 -27.76 20.07 2.01
C LEU A 283 -29.29 20.19 2.01
N SER A 284 -29.90 20.59 0.88
CA SER A 284 -31.33 20.86 0.76
C SER A 284 -32.23 19.65 1.07
N LYS A 285 -31.71 18.43 0.92
CA LYS A 285 -32.42 17.18 1.23
C LYS A 285 -32.14 16.64 2.63
N ASN A 286 -31.10 17.13 3.32
CA ASN A 286 -30.68 16.63 4.63
C ASN A 286 -31.37 17.42 5.76
N ILE A 287 -32.71 17.46 5.73
CA ILE A 287 -33.56 18.26 6.63
C ILE A 287 -33.48 17.81 8.11
N ASN A 288 -32.91 16.63 8.36
CA ASN A 288 -32.76 16.06 9.71
C ASN A 288 -31.42 16.40 10.37
N LEU A 289 -30.53 17.17 9.72
CA LEU A 289 -29.23 17.55 10.27
C LEU A 289 -29.39 18.35 11.57
N THR A 290 -28.73 17.86 12.62
CA THR A 290 -28.56 18.53 13.92
C THR A 290 -27.12 19.04 14.11
N ASN A 291 -26.13 18.37 13.52
CA ASN A 291 -24.72 18.72 13.64
C ASN A 291 -24.05 18.78 12.26
N LEU A 292 -23.46 19.92 11.94
CA LEU A 292 -22.70 20.12 10.71
C LEU A 292 -21.34 20.71 11.03
N ASP A 293 -20.29 19.99 10.63
CA ASP A 293 -18.91 20.47 10.64
C ASP A 293 -18.33 20.43 9.22
N ILE A 294 -18.05 21.61 8.68
CA ILE A 294 -17.45 21.83 7.36
C ILE A 294 -16.23 22.75 7.46
N GLU A 295 -15.53 22.73 8.60
CA GLU A 295 -14.29 23.49 8.83
C GLU A 295 -13.26 23.29 7.71
N SER A 296 -12.44 24.29 7.40
CA SER A 296 -11.25 24.14 6.53
C SER A 296 -11.59 23.50 5.17
N ASN A 297 -12.48 24.14 4.43
CA ASN A 297 -12.86 23.81 3.05
C ASN A 297 -12.77 25.08 2.18
N ASN A 298 -13.17 24.98 0.91
CA ASN A 298 -13.11 26.08 -0.07
C ASN A 298 -14.50 26.68 -0.38
N LEU A 299 -15.45 26.60 0.55
CA LEU A 299 -16.84 27.04 0.32
C LEU A 299 -16.93 28.57 0.29
N THR A 300 -17.53 29.13 -0.77
CA THR A 300 -17.81 30.57 -0.89
C THR A 300 -19.21 30.95 -0.40
N SER A 301 -20.13 29.98 -0.38
CA SER A 301 -21.50 30.11 0.12
C SER A 301 -22.01 28.77 0.61
N ILE A 302 -22.98 28.79 1.52
CA ILE A 302 -23.70 27.59 1.96
C ILE A 302 -25.18 27.96 2.19
N ASN A 303 -26.09 27.13 1.67
CA ASN A 303 -27.52 27.29 1.91
C ASN A 303 -27.98 26.32 3.01
N LEU A 304 -28.43 26.88 4.14
CA LEU A 304 -28.88 26.13 5.31
C LEU A 304 -30.37 26.32 5.61
N SER A 305 -31.14 26.88 4.67
CA SER A 305 -32.55 27.26 4.90
C SER A 305 -33.46 26.07 5.22
N GLN A 306 -33.11 24.87 4.76
CA GLN A 306 -33.87 23.63 4.99
C GLN A 306 -33.41 22.88 6.25
N ASN A 307 -32.27 23.25 6.85
CA ASN A 307 -31.65 22.53 7.96
C ASN A 307 -32.06 23.15 9.31
N ASN A 308 -33.37 23.30 9.52
CA ASN A 308 -33.94 24.00 10.69
C ASN A 308 -33.76 23.25 12.03
N LYS A 309 -33.33 21.99 12.00
CA LYS A 309 -32.97 21.19 13.19
C LYS A 309 -31.52 21.36 13.64
N LEU A 310 -30.70 22.16 12.94
CA LEU A 310 -29.30 22.37 13.32
C LEU A 310 -29.19 22.96 14.74
N GLU A 311 -28.39 22.28 15.56
CA GLU A 311 -28.03 22.65 16.93
C GLU A 311 -26.55 23.07 17.01
N LEU A 312 -25.68 22.44 16.21
CA LEU A 312 -24.26 22.76 16.10
C LEU A 312 -23.87 23.01 14.64
N LEU A 313 -23.24 24.16 14.39
CA LEU A 313 -22.69 24.52 13.09
C LEU A 313 -21.24 24.99 13.23
N ALA A 314 -20.31 24.27 12.61
CA ALA A 314 -18.91 24.65 12.48
C ALA A 314 -18.57 24.90 11.00
N THR A 315 -18.19 26.14 10.70
CA THR A 315 -17.76 26.63 9.39
C THR A 315 -16.40 27.35 9.37
N PRO A 316 -15.50 27.22 10.37
CA PRO A 316 -14.27 28.00 10.38
C PRO A 316 -13.37 27.68 9.19
N ASN A 317 -12.53 28.64 8.79
CA ASN A 317 -11.55 28.51 7.70
C ASN A 317 -12.16 28.10 6.34
N ASN A 318 -13.24 28.76 5.93
CA ASN A 318 -13.79 28.69 4.56
C ASN A 318 -13.58 30.03 3.83
N LEU A 319 -14.27 30.26 2.72
CA LEU A 319 -14.25 31.51 1.96
C LEU A 319 -15.62 32.21 1.95
N LEU A 320 -16.46 31.97 2.96
CA LEU A 320 -17.84 32.46 3.00
C LEU A 320 -17.88 33.99 3.03
N THR A 321 -18.63 34.60 2.12
CA THR A 321 -18.85 36.06 2.10
C THR A 321 -20.15 36.48 2.81
N ASN A 322 -21.09 35.55 2.93
CA ASN A 322 -22.33 35.69 3.69
C ASN A 322 -22.74 34.35 4.29
N ILE A 323 -23.61 34.39 5.30
CA ILE A 323 -24.28 33.21 5.84
C ILE A 323 -25.64 33.64 6.38
N ASP A 324 -26.71 32.98 5.92
CA ASP A 324 -28.07 33.18 6.43
C ASP A 324 -28.40 32.08 7.43
N LEU A 325 -28.62 32.47 8.68
CA LEU A 325 -28.96 31.56 9.79
C LEU A 325 -30.39 31.78 10.31
N SER A 326 -31.21 32.55 9.59
CA SER A 326 -32.56 32.94 10.02
C SER A 326 -33.49 31.75 10.25
N SER A 327 -33.30 30.67 9.49
CA SER A 327 -34.08 29.43 9.59
C SER A 327 -33.52 28.43 10.63
N ASN A 328 -32.29 28.62 11.10
CA ASN A 328 -31.59 27.71 12.02
C ASN A 328 -31.81 28.11 13.49
N VAL A 329 -33.08 28.30 13.85
CA VAL A 329 -33.51 28.81 15.17
C VAL A 329 -33.14 27.91 16.36
N ASN A 330 -32.75 26.65 16.08
CA ASN A 330 -32.35 25.67 17.10
C ASN A 330 -30.85 25.69 17.44
N LEU A 331 -30.04 26.53 16.77
CA LEU A 331 -28.59 26.58 17.02
C LEU A 331 -28.29 26.92 18.49
N THR A 332 -27.49 26.07 19.12
CA THR A 332 -26.91 26.27 20.46
C THR A 332 -25.43 26.61 20.38
N THR A 333 -24.74 26.14 19.33
CA THR A 333 -23.31 26.34 19.13
C THR A 333 -23.02 26.74 17.69
N PHE A 334 -22.30 27.86 17.50
CA PHE A 334 -21.91 28.33 16.16
C PHE A 334 -20.45 28.79 16.10
N TYR A 335 -19.66 28.16 15.23
CA TYR A 335 -18.27 28.52 14.97
C TYR A 335 -18.09 28.93 13.51
N CYS A 336 -17.57 30.13 13.26
CA CYS A 336 -17.28 30.65 11.92
C CYS A 336 -15.95 31.40 11.81
N SER A 337 -15.08 31.31 12.81
CA SER A 337 -13.78 31.99 12.88
C SER A 337 -12.80 31.59 11.76
N GLY A 338 -11.86 32.49 11.42
CA GLY A 338 -10.76 32.20 10.49
C GLY A 338 -11.18 31.98 9.02
N GLY A 339 -10.35 32.42 8.07
CA GLY A 339 -10.51 32.26 6.60
C GLY A 339 -11.73 32.92 5.93
N ASN A 340 -12.89 32.95 6.59
CA ASN A 340 -14.14 33.48 6.06
C ASN A 340 -14.08 34.99 5.85
N ASN A 341 -14.78 35.46 4.82
CA ASN A 341 -14.84 36.85 4.38
C ASN A 341 -16.16 37.55 4.75
N LEU A 342 -16.77 37.17 5.88
CA LEU A 342 -18.00 37.78 6.37
C LEU A 342 -17.76 39.25 6.77
N LEU A 343 -18.60 40.17 6.27
CA LEU A 343 -18.59 41.59 6.69
C LEU A 343 -19.50 41.85 7.90
N SER A 344 -20.60 41.11 7.97
CA SER A 344 -21.65 41.22 8.98
C SER A 344 -22.26 39.84 9.24
N LEU A 345 -22.79 39.65 10.45
CA LEU A 345 -23.42 38.39 10.87
C LEU A 345 -24.71 38.67 11.65
N ASP A 346 -25.84 38.12 11.21
CA ASP A 346 -27.14 38.22 11.89
C ASP A 346 -27.44 36.95 12.69
N LEU A 347 -27.54 37.08 14.02
CA LEU A 347 -27.89 36.02 14.96
C LEU A 347 -29.21 36.31 15.69
N THR A 348 -30.00 37.28 15.23
CA THR A 348 -31.21 37.74 15.95
C THR A 348 -32.31 36.68 16.04
N LYS A 349 -32.28 35.68 15.15
CA LYS A 349 -33.22 34.55 15.14
C LYS A 349 -32.72 33.34 15.93
N ASN A 350 -31.47 33.33 16.36
CA ASN A 350 -30.80 32.17 16.97
C ASN A 350 -30.77 32.32 18.51
N SER A 351 -31.95 32.45 19.12
CA SER A 351 -32.10 32.75 20.56
C SER A 351 -31.62 31.65 21.51
N LYS A 352 -31.34 30.44 20.99
CA LYS A 352 -30.83 29.31 21.77
C LYS A 352 -29.29 29.25 21.84
N LEU A 353 -28.57 30.16 21.18
CA LEU A 353 -27.11 30.16 21.16
C LEU A 353 -26.54 30.33 22.57
N VAL A 354 -25.66 29.41 22.94
CA VAL A 354 -24.88 29.41 24.19
C VAL A 354 -23.41 29.67 23.92
N SER A 355 -22.88 29.20 22.79
CA SER A 355 -21.47 29.39 22.39
C SER A 355 -21.37 29.92 20.96
N VAL A 356 -20.59 31.00 20.77
CA VAL A 356 -20.34 31.61 19.47
C VAL A 356 -18.86 31.92 19.32
N GLN A 357 -18.24 31.50 18.22
CA GLN A 357 -16.89 31.93 17.84
C GLN A 357 -16.92 32.55 16.44
N ALA A 358 -17.00 33.87 16.38
CA ALA A 358 -17.13 34.67 15.16
C ALA A 358 -15.89 35.53 14.88
N GLY A 359 -14.69 34.94 15.01
CA GLY A 359 -13.41 35.60 14.75
C GLY A 359 -13.03 35.68 13.27
N CYS A 360 -13.93 36.09 12.36
CA CYS A 360 -13.59 36.27 10.93
C CYS A 360 -12.74 37.53 10.74
N PRO A 361 -11.73 37.59 9.84
CA PRO A 361 -10.87 38.77 9.68
C PRO A 361 -11.59 40.08 9.32
N ASN A 362 -12.63 40.01 8.47
CA ASN A 362 -13.30 41.19 7.90
C ASN A 362 -14.64 41.55 8.58
N LEU A 363 -14.99 40.87 9.66
CA LEU A 363 -16.28 41.05 10.32
C LEU A 363 -16.29 42.33 11.15
N THR A 364 -17.28 43.20 10.89
CA THR A 364 -17.40 44.52 11.54
C THR A 364 -18.62 44.63 12.46
N GLN A 365 -19.66 43.84 12.22
CA GLN A 365 -20.91 43.89 12.98
C GLN A 365 -21.47 42.49 13.23
N ILE A 366 -21.87 42.23 14.48
CA ILE A 366 -22.62 41.03 14.86
C ILE A 366 -23.93 41.45 15.52
N CYS A 367 -25.01 40.91 14.98
CA CYS A 367 -26.38 41.30 15.24
C CYS A 367 -27.06 40.36 16.23
N VAL A 368 -27.54 40.90 17.35
CA VAL A 368 -28.09 40.13 18.48
C VAL A 368 -29.32 40.82 19.07
N THR A 369 -30.23 40.08 19.70
CA THR A 369 -31.45 40.63 20.32
C THR A 369 -31.19 41.33 21.66
N ALA A 370 -30.09 40.98 22.34
CA ALA A 370 -29.61 41.63 23.56
C ALA A 370 -28.08 41.55 23.60
N LEU A 371 -27.43 42.54 24.23
CA LEU A 371 -25.97 42.52 24.42
C LEU A 371 -25.59 41.31 25.27
N GLN A 372 -24.85 40.37 24.66
CA GLN A 372 -24.46 39.13 25.31
C GLN A 372 -23.16 39.35 26.09
N ASN A 373 -23.18 39.10 27.39
CA ASN A 373 -21.98 39.01 28.23
C ASN A 373 -21.85 37.58 28.72
N THR A 374 -21.18 36.74 27.95
CA THR A 374 -20.97 35.34 28.30
C THR A 374 -19.54 34.92 27.96
N THR A 375 -18.97 34.08 28.82
CA THR A 375 -17.60 33.56 28.75
C THR A 375 -17.27 32.83 27.43
N TYR A 376 -18.27 32.47 26.62
CA TYR A 376 -18.13 31.60 25.44
C TYR A 376 -18.52 32.27 24.11
N TRP A 377 -18.63 33.61 24.10
CA TRP A 377 -18.91 34.40 22.89
C TRP A 377 -17.68 35.19 22.50
N LEU A 378 -16.97 34.71 21.48
CA LEU A 378 -15.74 35.28 20.98
C LEU A 378 -15.94 35.91 19.60
N LYS A 379 -15.32 37.08 19.39
CA LYS A 379 -15.31 37.82 18.13
C LYS A 379 -13.91 38.36 17.85
N ASN A 380 -13.67 38.88 16.65
CA ASN A 380 -12.44 39.61 16.35
C ASN A 380 -12.39 40.98 17.10
N ALA A 381 -11.24 41.66 17.03
CA ALA A 381 -11.03 42.95 17.68
C ALA A 381 -11.87 44.11 17.11
N TYR A 382 -12.21 44.06 15.81
CA TYR A 382 -12.90 45.13 15.05
C TYR A 382 -14.43 45.00 15.03
N ALA A 383 -14.97 43.81 15.27
CA ALA A 383 -16.39 43.53 15.24
C ALA A 383 -17.08 44.15 16.45
N SER A 384 -18.27 44.72 16.25
CA SER A 384 -19.10 45.28 17.32
C SER A 384 -20.37 44.45 17.53
N TRP A 385 -20.78 44.27 18.78
CA TRP A 385 -22.10 43.73 19.10
C TRP A 385 -23.14 44.83 18.90
N SER A 386 -24.21 44.53 18.17
CA SER A 386 -25.24 45.51 17.82
C SER A 386 -26.63 44.93 18.05
N THR A 387 -27.44 45.63 18.84
CA THR A 387 -28.88 45.40 18.99
C THR A 387 -29.70 46.24 18.00
N THR A 388 -29.09 47.31 17.47
CA THR A 388 -29.60 48.14 16.37
C THR A 388 -29.07 47.61 15.05
N CYS A 389 -29.47 46.39 14.74
CA CYS A 389 -29.13 45.74 13.51
C CYS A 389 -29.63 46.55 12.32
N ARG A 390 -28.70 46.99 11.47
CA ARG A 390 -29.05 47.33 10.10
C ARG A 390 -29.37 46.01 9.41
N PRO A 391 -30.61 45.78 8.96
CA PRO A 391 -31.01 44.48 8.43
C PRO A 391 -30.08 44.04 7.31
N THR A 392 -29.35 42.95 7.48
CA THR A 392 -28.64 42.31 6.36
C THR A 392 -29.58 41.46 5.51
N THR A 393 -30.90 41.58 5.72
CA THR A 393 -31.90 40.95 4.86
C THR A 393 -31.70 41.42 3.43
N ILE A 394 -31.22 40.50 2.61
CA ILE A 394 -31.76 40.33 1.27
C ILE A 394 -33.24 40.02 1.48
N TRP A 395 -34.08 41.06 1.42
CA TRP A 395 -35.53 40.91 1.53
C TRP A 395 -36.05 40.37 0.20
N ASP A 396 -36.49 39.13 0.22
CA ASP A 396 -37.37 38.52 -0.78
C ASP A 396 -38.80 38.65 -0.22
N GLY A 397 -39.57 39.59 -0.80
CA GLY A 397 -41.05 39.66 -0.82
C GLY A 397 -41.89 39.53 0.47
N ALA A 398 -42.49 40.64 0.93
CA ALA A 398 -43.95 40.93 0.82
C ALA A 398 -44.50 41.87 1.93
N ALA A 399 -45.12 42.97 1.47
CA ALA A 399 -46.17 43.83 2.06
C ALA A 399 -46.22 44.16 3.58
N TRP A 400 -46.14 45.46 3.89
CA TRP A 400 -47.08 46.08 4.85
C TRP A 400 -47.47 47.50 4.40
N SER A 401 -48.78 47.71 4.31
CA SER A 401 -49.47 48.94 3.95
C SER A 401 -49.78 49.79 5.19
N ALA A 402 -49.46 51.09 5.14
CA ALA A 402 -50.17 52.10 5.92
C ALA A 402 -50.13 53.46 5.19
N GLY A 403 -51.22 53.74 4.45
CA GLY A 403 -51.75 55.09 4.14
C GLY A 403 -50.93 56.03 3.24
N ILE A 404 -51.25 56.05 1.93
CA ILE A 404 -51.56 57.21 1.04
C ILE A 404 -51.83 56.65 -0.39
N PRO A 405 -52.80 57.19 -1.17
CA PRO A 405 -53.38 56.50 -2.32
C PRO A 405 -52.65 56.74 -3.66
N ASN A 406 -52.53 55.66 -4.43
CA ASN A 406 -52.46 55.53 -5.90
C ASN A 406 -51.47 56.39 -6.72
N SER A 407 -50.35 55.80 -7.11
CA SER A 407 -50.11 55.35 -8.51
C SER A 407 -48.72 54.71 -8.67
N GLY A 408 -48.71 53.46 -9.15
CA GLY A 408 -47.65 52.88 -10.00
C GLY A 408 -46.24 52.69 -9.43
N SER A 409 -45.96 51.45 -8.99
CA SER A 409 -44.67 50.75 -9.08
C SER A 409 -43.43 51.39 -8.45
N ILE A 410 -43.13 51.02 -7.20
CA ILE A 410 -41.81 51.23 -6.58
C ILE A 410 -41.21 49.85 -6.25
N ALA A 411 -40.19 49.44 -7.02
CA ALA A 411 -39.33 48.30 -6.69
C ALA A 411 -38.01 48.85 -6.12
N ILE A 412 -37.93 48.95 -4.79
CA ILE A 412 -36.66 49.11 -4.07
C ILE A 412 -36.16 47.70 -3.76
N ILE A 413 -35.02 47.30 -4.35
CA ILE A 413 -34.54 45.90 -4.28
C ILE A 413 -33.64 45.66 -3.06
N LYS A 414 -33.04 46.69 -2.44
CA LYS A 414 -32.26 46.59 -1.18
C LYS A 414 -31.81 47.96 -0.68
N ALA A 415 -31.95 48.22 0.62
CA ALA A 415 -31.13 49.23 1.30
C ALA A 415 -31.17 49.14 2.83
N ASN A 416 -30.03 49.50 3.44
CA ASN A 416 -29.86 49.76 4.87
C ASN A 416 -29.67 51.26 5.11
N TYR A 417 -30.60 51.92 5.79
CA TYR A 417 -30.57 53.39 5.97
C TYR A 417 -30.43 53.82 7.45
N LEU A 418 -29.88 55.01 7.68
CA LEU A 418 -30.17 55.86 8.86
C LEU A 418 -30.73 57.17 8.32
N THR A 419 -31.83 57.65 8.89
CA THR A 419 -32.32 59.02 8.69
C THR A 419 -31.76 59.91 9.78
N THR A 420 -31.21 61.07 9.40
CA THR A 420 -30.96 62.17 10.35
C THR A 420 -32.12 63.18 10.28
N ALA A 421 -32.32 63.98 11.33
CA ALA A 421 -33.47 64.88 11.52
C ALA A 421 -33.73 65.92 10.40
N ASN A 422 -32.85 66.00 9.40
CA ASN A 422 -32.89 67.00 8.32
C ASN A 422 -33.20 66.39 6.93
N GLY A 423 -33.70 65.14 6.85
CA GLY A 423 -34.16 64.55 5.58
C GLY A 423 -33.06 64.00 4.64
N ASN A 424 -31.80 63.96 5.09
CA ASN A 424 -30.69 63.33 4.36
C ASN A 424 -30.61 61.82 4.62
N ILE A 425 -30.28 61.06 3.58
CA ILE A 425 -30.29 59.59 3.58
C ILE A 425 -28.88 59.04 3.30
N THR A 426 -28.36 58.16 4.18
CA THR A 426 -27.04 57.53 4.01
C THR A 426 -27.13 56.01 3.92
N CYS A 427 -26.61 55.42 2.84
CA CYS A 427 -26.62 53.97 2.55
C CYS A 427 -25.20 53.39 2.48
N TYR A 428 -25.04 52.09 2.73
CA TYR A 428 -23.77 51.40 2.45
C TYR A 428 -23.66 50.95 0.99
N ASP A 429 -24.69 50.28 0.46
CA ASP A 429 -24.84 49.95 -0.97
C ASP A 429 -26.27 50.28 -1.44
N LEU A 430 -26.42 50.76 -2.69
CA LEU A 430 -27.70 51.20 -3.27
C LEU A 430 -27.93 50.58 -4.65
N SER A 431 -29.04 49.90 -4.89
CA SER A 431 -29.34 49.29 -6.21
C SER A 431 -30.73 49.69 -6.71
N ILE A 432 -30.79 50.39 -7.85
CA ILE A 432 -32.01 50.91 -8.47
C ILE A 432 -32.22 50.21 -9.81
N GLY A 433 -33.35 49.49 -9.93
CA GLY A 433 -33.75 48.78 -11.14
C GLY A 433 -34.27 49.71 -12.24
N VAL A 434 -34.31 49.20 -13.47
CA VAL A 434 -34.81 49.95 -14.65
C VAL A 434 -36.28 50.33 -14.44
N GLY A 435 -36.56 51.64 -14.44
CA GLY A 435 -37.90 52.20 -14.26
C GLY A 435 -38.33 52.49 -12.82
N ALA A 436 -37.45 52.34 -11.82
CA ALA A 436 -37.74 52.66 -10.42
C ALA A 436 -37.44 54.13 -10.07
N THR A 437 -38.33 54.76 -9.30
CA THR A 437 -38.18 56.14 -8.79
C THR A 437 -37.87 56.15 -7.28
N LEU A 438 -36.86 56.93 -6.88
CA LEU A 438 -36.50 57.19 -5.49
C LEU A 438 -36.90 58.63 -5.12
N ASN A 439 -37.92 58.81 -4.28
CA ASN A 439 -38.39 60.13 -3.85
C ASN A 439 -37.67 60.58 -2.58
N VAL A 440 -36.98 61.73 -2.65
CA VAL A 440 -36.29 62.38 -1.52
C VAL A 440 -36.94 63.75 -1.27
N PRO A 441 -37.14 64.19 -0.02
CA PRO A 441 -37.69 65.52 0.27
C PRO A 441 -36.86 66.63 -0.40
N VAL A 442 -37.52 67.70 -0.84
CA VAL A 442 -36.86 68.83 -1.53
C VAL A 442 -35.74 69.39 -0.65
N GLY A 443 -34.50 69.29 -1.14
CA GLY A 443 -33.29 69.73 -0.42
C GLY A 443 -32.50 68.63 0.31
N GLY A 444 -32.96 67.37 0.28
CA GLY A 444 -32.26 66.23 0.88
C GLY A 444 -31.22 65.59 -0.07
N ASN A 445 -30.07 65.19 0.47
CA ASN A 445 -28.99 64.50 -0.24
C ASN A 445 -28.97 62.99 0.08
N VAL A 446 -28.59 62.18 -0.92
CA VAL A 446 -28.35 60.73 -0.76
C VAL A 446 -26.86 60.44 -0.86
N THR A 447 -26.29 59.83 0.18
CA THR A 447 -24.86 59.51 0.27
C THR A 447 -24.68 57.99 0.34
N VAL A 448 -23.89 57.41 -0.57
CA VAL A 448 -23.63 55.96 -0.62
C VAL A 448 -22.15 55.68 -0.33
N ALA A 449 -21.88 54.82 0.66
CA ALA A 449 -20.54 54.65 1.23
C ALA A 449 -19.64 53.63 0.49
N ASN A 450 -20.20 52.65 -0.24
CA ASN A 450 -19.43 51.62 -0.94
C ASN A 450 -19.76 51.57 -2.45
N ASN A 451 -20.84 50.89 -2.87
CA ASN A 451 -21.19 50.78 -4.28
C ASN A 451 -22.64 51.19 -4.51
N TYR A 452 -22.90 51.92 -5.60
CA TYR A 452 -24.25 52.09 -6.10
C TYR A 452 -24.38 51.53 -7.52
N VAL A 453 -25.55 50.97 -7.81
CA VAL A 453 -25.89 50.30 -9.07
C VAL A 453 -27.15 50.96 -9.62
N ILE A 454 -27.02 51.65 -10.75
CA ILE A 454 -28.17 52.17 -11.49
C ILE A 454 -28.25 51.36 -12.78
N ASN A 455 -29.40 50.72 -13.02
CA ASN A 455 -29.64 49.95 -14.25
C ASN A 455 -28.53 48.91 -14.55
N GLY A 456 -28.01 48.26 -13.50
CA GLY A 456 -27.03 47.18 -13.62
C GLY A 456 -25.56 47.60 -13.76
N THR A 457 -25.22 48.89 -13.59
CA THR A 457 -23.81 49.37 -13.66
C THR A 457 -23.28 49.74 -12.28
N SER A 458 -22.23 49.07 -11.78
CA SER A 458 -21.57 49.42 -10.51
C SER A 458 -20.65 50.64 -10.66
N ILE A 459 -20.81 51.61 -9.75
CA ILE A 459 -19.99 52.83 -9.68
C ILE A 459 -19.45 53.00 -8.25
N LYS A 460 -18.22 53.52 -8.09
CA LYS A 460 -17.60 53.81 -6.78
C LYS A 460 -18.23 55.05 -6.11
N CYS A 461 -18.19 55.06 -4.77
CA CYS A 461 -18.86 55.99 -3.84
C CYS A 461 -18.84 57.49 -4.22
N GLY A 462 -19.96 58.18 -3.96
CA GLY A 462 -20.11 59.64 -4.11
C GLY A 462 -21.49 60.16 -3.65
N THR A 463 -21.62 61.48 -3.48
CA THR A 463 -22.89 62.16 -3.14
C THR A 463 -23.73 62.35 -4.40
N ILE A 464 -24.96 61.85 -4.42
CA ILE A 464 -25.87 62.02 -5.56
C ILE A 464 -26.80 63.20 -5.26
N ALA A 465 -26.63 64.30 -6.00
CA ALA A 465 -27.56 65.42 -5.99
C ALA A 465 -28.64 65.17 -7.05
N VAL A 466 -29.89 64.99 -6.64
CA VAL A 466 -31.02 64.78 -7.56
C VAL A 466 -31.67 66.13 -7.86
N THR A 467 -31.37 66.71 -9.02
CA THR A 467 -32.17 67.78 -9.61
C THR A 467 -33.10 67.16 -10.65
N GLY A 468 -34.41 67.23 -10.40
CA GLY A 468 -35.41 66.54 -11.19
C GLY A 468 -35.42 66.99 -12.65
N THR A 469 -35.40 66.04 -13.58
CA THR A 469 -36.18 66.06 -14.84
C THR A 469 -35.99 64.73 -15.59
N THR A 470 -37.09 64.25 -16.15
CA THR A 470 -37.24 63.11 -17.05
C THR A 470 -36.34 63.23 -18.28
N TYR A 471 -35.68 62.14 -18.69
CA TYR A 471 -34.96 62.07 -19.97
C TYR A 471 -35.44 60.89 -20.80
N GLY A 472 -36.18 61.20 -21.87
CA GLY A 472 -36.33 60.36 -23.04
C GLY A 472 -35.91 61.16 -24.26
N GLN A 473 -35.02 60.62 -25.10
CA GLN A 473 -34.91 60.97 -26.51
C GLN A 473 -34.29 59.83 -27.30
N ASN A 474 -34.90 59.56 -28.46
CA ASN A 474 -34.46 58.68 -29.54
C ASN A 474 -33.19 59.23 -30.21
N THR A 475 -32.19 58.38 -30.47
CA THR A 475 -31.23 58.59 -31.58
C THR A 475 -30.95 57.27 -32.30
N THR A 476 -30.94 57.37 -33.62
CA THR A 476 -30.98 56.28 -34.60
C THR A 476 -29.65 55.52 -34.68
N TYR A 477 -29.76 54.19 -34.70
CA TYR A 477 -28.69 53.22 -34.69
C TYR A 477 -27.96 53.14 -36.05
N GLN A 478 -26.66 53.49 -36.12
CA GLN A 478 -25.80 53.17 -37.27
C GLN A 478 -25.12 51.82 -37.05
N LYS A 479 -25.40 50.90 -37.99
CA LYS A 479 -24.98 49.49 -37.99
C LYS A 479 -23.48 49.37 -38.32
N ILE A 480 -22.66 48.94 -37.37
CA ILE A 480 -21.28 48.50 -37.63
C ILE A 480 -21.27 46.97 -37.76
N THR A 481 -20.71 46.47 -38.87
CA THR A 481 -20.69 45.05 -39.30
C THR A 481 -19.26 44.53 -39.40
N SER A 482 -18.38 44.93 -38.48
CA SER A 482 -17.03 44.39 -38.47
C SER A 482 -17.07 42.91 -38.06
N ALA A 483 -16.62 42.04 -38.96
CA ALA A 483 -16.46 40.62 -38.68
C ALA A 483 -15.37 40.42 -37.61
N ILE A 484 -15.54 39.44 -36.74
CA ILE A 484 -14.48 39.02 -35.82
C ILE A 484 -13.33 38.42 -36.65
N THR A 485 -12.13 38.94 -36.45
CA THR A 485 -10.88 38.41 -37.05
C THR A 485 -10.08 37.67 -35.98
N GLY A 486 -9.67 36.44 -36.29
CA GLY A 486 -8.95 35.57 -35.37
C GLY A 486 -8.80 34.16 -35.95
N PRO A 487 -8.16 33.23 -35.23
CA PRO A 487 -7.98 31.87 -35.70
C PRO A 487 -9.33 31.14 -35.79
N ILE A 488 -9.67 30.63 -36.98
CA ILE A 488 -10.87 29.79 -37.22
C ILE A 488 -10.70 28.34 -36.77
N SER A 489 -9.45 27.97 -36.46
CA SER A 489 -9.07 26.65 -35.96
C SER A 489 -8.03 26.79 -34.87
N VAL A 490 -8.26 26.16 -33.73
CA VAL A 490 -7.37 26.21 -32.55
C VAL A 490 -7.15 24.79 -32.00
N CYS A 491 -6.07 24.60 -31.25
CA CYS A 491 -5.80 23.34 -30.58
C CYS A 491 -6.32 23.35 -29.12
N PRO A 492 -6.61 22.17 -28.53
CA PRO A 492 -6.89 22.06 -27.11
C PRO A 492 -5.74 22.67 -26.30
N TYR A 493 -6.06 23.42 -25.24
CA TYR A 493 -5.08 24.10 -24.38
C TYR A 493 -4.30 25.25 -25.06
N GLN A 494 -4.73 25.73 -26.23
CA GLN A 494 -4.11 26.88 -26.87
C GLN A 494 -4.33 28.15 -26.04
N THR A 495 -3.23 28.82 -25.67
CA THR A 495 -3.22 30.07 -24.91
C THR A 495 -3.02 31.28 -25.81
N ASN A 496 -3.57 32.43 -25.40
CA ASN A 496 -3.40 33.74 -26.04
C ASN A 496 -3.86 33.79 -27.52
N ALA A 497 -4.92 33.07 -27.89
CA ALA A 497 -5.54 33.22 -29.20
C ALA A 497 -6.21 34.60 -29.28
N ALA A 498 -5.71 35.47 -30.16
CA ALA A 498 -6.20 36.84 -30.30
C ALA A 498 -7.42 36.90 -31.24
N PHE A 499 -8.52 37.48 -30.75
CA PHE A 499 -9.71 37.80 -31.52
C PHE A 499 -9.96 39.31 -31.50
N ASN A 500 -10.24 39.88 -32.66
CA ASN A 500 -10.32 41.33 -32.83
C ASN A 500 -11.54 41.71 -33.67
N VAL A 501 -12.13 42.85 -33.35
CA VAL A 501 -13.02 43.61 -34.24
C VAL A 501 -12.45 45.00 -34.48
N THR A 502 -12.83 45.63 -35.59
CA THR A 502 -12.41 46.99 -35.92
C THR A 502 -12.79 47.94 -34.78
N SER A 503 -11.82 48.74 -34.32
CA SER A 503 -12.00 49.64 -33.17
C SER A 503 -12.96 50.79 -33.50
N ASN A 504 -14.00 50.93 -32.69
CA ASN A 504 -14.88 52.09 -32.58
C ASN A 504 -14.62 52.81 -31.23
N PRO A 505 -14.07 54.04 -31.24
CA PRO A 505 -13.72 54.80 -30.02
C PRO A 505 -14.90 55.12 -29.09
N ALA A 506 -16.13 55.07 -29.59
CA ALA A 506 -17.35 55.41 -28.84
C ALA A 506 -18.13 54.18 -28.35
N ALA A 507 -17.57 52.97 -28.50
CA ALA A 507 -18.25 51.72 -28.17
C ALA A 507 -17.51 50.88 -27.12
N THR A 508 -18.29 50.12 -26.37
CA THR A 508 -17.88 49.07 -25.45
C THR A 508 -18.24 47.72 -26.04
N TYR A 509 -17.42 46.70 -25.85
CA TYR A 509 -17.60 45.37 -26.44
C TYR A 509 -17.89 44.35 -25.35
N THR A 510 -18.91 43.53 -25.57
CA THR A 510 -19.22 42.38 -24.71
C THR A 510 -18.91 41.11 -25.48
N TRP A 511 -17.85 40.43 -25.08
CA TRP A 511 -17.43 39.18 -25.70
C TRP A 511 -18.09 37.98 -25.02
N THR A 512 -18.55 37.02 -25.81
CA THR A 512 -18.98 35.70 -25.35
C THR A 512 -18.04 34.66 -25.94
N ILE A 513 -17.53 33.78 -25.09
CA ILE A 513 -16.59 32.72 -25.45
C ILE A 513 -17.18 31.36 -25.04
N PRO A 514 -16.64 30.25 -25.55
CA PRO A 514 -17.08 28.91 -25.14
C PRO A 514 -16.86 28.66 -23.65
N SER A 515 -17.72 27.85 -23.01
CA SER A 515 -17.67 27.54 -21.58
C SER A 515 -16.36 26.87 -21.11
N ALA A 516 -15.63 26.24 -22.03
CA ALA A 516 -14.33 25.63 -21.79
C ALA A 516 -13.14 26.58 -22.07
N ALA A 517 -13.38 27.90 -22.18
CA ALA A 517 -12.36 28.92 -22.43
C ALA A 517 -12.46 30.08 -21.42
N ASN A 518 -11.41 30.89 -21.29
CA ASN A 518 -11.43 32.12 -20.52
C ASN A 518 -10.73 33.27 -21.27
N ILE A 519 -11.22 34.51 -21.09
CA ILE A 519 -10.52 35.71 -21.56
C ILE A 519 -9.36 36.02 -20.61
N VAL A 520 -8.24 36.44 -21.18
CA VAL A 520 -7.04 36.91 -20.47
C VAL A 520 -6.96 38.43 -20.62
N GLY A 521 -7.02 39.15 -19.50
CA GLY A 521 -6.93 40.62 -19.49
C GLY A 521 -8.27 41.35 -19.64
N ASN A 522 -8.28 42.52 -20.27
CA ASN A 522 -9.45 43.40 -20.35
C ASN A 522 -10.50 42.86 -21.35
N ALA A 523 -11.66 42.44 -20.84
CA ALA A 523 -12.76 41.89 -21.62
C ALA A 523 -13.66 42.93 -22.31
N THR A 524 -13.40 44.24 -22.13
CA THR A 524 -14.27 45.33 -22.62
C THR A 524 -13.76 46.06 -23.87
N GLY A 525 -12.55 45.73 -24.33
CA GLY A 525 -11.93 46.32 -25.53
C GLY A 525 -12.36 45.67 -26.84
N ASN A 526 -11.97 46.28 -27.97
CA ASN A 526 -12.23 45.77 -29.32
C ASN A 526 -11.37 44.54 -29.69
N SER A 527 -10.57 44.04 -28.75
CA SER A 527 -9.69 42.87 -28.86
C SER A 527 -9.71 42.09 -27.55
N ILE A 528 -9.72 40.76 -27.65
CA ILE A 528 -9.54 39.85 -26.53
C ILE A 528 -8.47 38.81 -26.85
N SER A 529 -7.78 38.36 -25.79
CA SER A 529 -6.98 37.14 -25.83
C SER A 529 -7.73 36.03 -25.11
N VAL A 530 -7.87 34.86 -25.75
CA VAL A 530 -8.62 33.73 -25.21
C VAL A 530 -7.69 32.55 -24.97
N ASN A 531 -7.79 31.95 -23.79
CA ASN A 531 -7.20 30.66 -23.46
C ASN A 531 -8.29 29.57 -23.56
N PHE A 532 -8.07 28.56 -24.39
CA PHE A 532 -8.97 27.42 -24.53
C PHE A 532 -8.54 26.31 -23.57
N ASN A 533 -9.20 26.11 -22.43
CA ASN A 533 -8.74 25.27 -21.32
C ASN A 533 -9.36 23.86 -21.28
N GLY A 534 -9.99 23.39 -22.35
CA GLY A 534 -10.75 22.13 -22.32
C GLY A 534 -10.45 21.15 -23.46
N THR A 535 -10.96 19.94 -23.29
CA THR A 535 -10.90 18.82 -24.24
C THR A 535 -12.07 18.80 -25.23
N THR A 536 -12.99 19.76 -25.19
CA THR A 536 -14.18 19.79 -26.05
C THR A 536 -13.79 19.98 -27.51
N ILE A 537 -13.90 18.90 -28.30
CA ILE A 537 -13.56 18.86 -29.73
C ILE A 537 -14.80 19.24 -30.55
N GLY A 538 -14.62 20.03 -31.60
CA GLY A 538 -15.72 20.42 -32.50
C GLY A 538 -15.85 21.94 -32.69
N SER A 539 -16.91 22.33 -33.40
CA SER A 539 -17.17 23.74 -33.72
C SER A 539 -17.69 24.49 -32.49
N GLN A 540 -16.91 25.47 -32.05
CA GLN A 540 -17.26 26.40 -30.98
C GLN A 540 -17.56 27.78 -31.58
N THR A 541 -18.11 28.71 -30.79
CA THR A 541 -18.41 30.06 -31.26
C THR A 541 -17.78 31.09 -30.34
N VAL A 542 -17.00 32.02 -30.92
CA VAL A 542 -16.62 33.28 -30.27
C VAL A 542 -17.53 34.35 -30.80
N SER A 543 -18.11 35.15 -29.91
CA SER A 543 -19.08 36.17 -30.28
C SER A 543 -18.80 37.50 -29.62
N VAL A 544 -19.25 38.57 -30.26
CA VAL A 544 -19.15 39.92 -29.69
C VAL A 544 -20.42 40.71 -29.95
N ILE A 545 -20.80 41.50 -28.96
CA ILE A 545 -21.87 42.50 -29.04
C ILE A 545 -21.23 43.87 -28.80
N GLU A 546 -21.42 44.79 -29.74
CA GLU A 546 -20.98 46.19 -29.60
C GLU A 546 -22.11 47.03 -28.96
N LYS A 547 -21.76 47.85 -27.97
CA LYS A 547 -22.66 48.76 -27.27
C LYS A 547 -22.07 50.16 -27.22
N ASN A 548 -22.76 51.14 -27.78
CA ASN A 548 -22.39 52.55 -27.67
C ASN A 548 -23.42 53.32 -26.82
N GLY A 549 -23.21 54.63 -26.64
CA GLY A 549 -24.11 55.51 -25.88
C GLY A 549 -25.55 55.62 -26.41
N CYS A 550 -25.87 55.04 -27.58
CA CYS A 550 -27.19 55.06 -28.21
C CYS A 550 -27.97 53.72 -28.06
N GLY A 551 -27.40 52.68 -27.43
CA GLY A 551 -28.05 51.39 -27.15
C GLY A 551 -27.19 50.15 -27.51
N THR A 552 -27.70 48.94 -27.23
CA THR A 552 -27.06 47.65 -27.57
C THR A 552 -27.54 47.13 -28.93
N ASN A 553 -26.62 46.68 -29.78
CA ASN A 553 -26.98 46.00 -31.02
C ASN A 553 -27.35 44.56 -30.62
N ASN A 554 -28.63 44.18 -30.65
CA ASN A 554 -29.01 42.80 -30.34
C ASN A 554 -28.55 41.80 -31.43
N GLN A 555 -27.82 42.23 -32.45
CA GLN A 555 -27.19 41.36 -33.44
C GLN A 555 -25.78 40.97 -33.00
N GLN A 556 -25.68 39.79 -32.39
CA GLN A 556 -24.43 39.13 -32.02
C GLN A 556 -23.62 38.75 -33.28
N VAL A 557 -22.40 39.24 -33.40
CA VAL A 557 -21.47 38.79 -34.45
C VAL A 557 -20.80 37.51 -33.96
N ASN A 558 -20.78 36.46 -34.79
CA ASN A 558 -20.27 35.14 -34.45
C ASN A 558 -19.12 34.74 -35.36
N LEU A 559 -18.07 34.18 -34.77
CA LEU A 559 -17.01 33.45 -35.47
C LEU A 559 -17.04 32.01 -35.02
N ALA A 560 -17.25 31.09 -35.96
CA ALA A 560 -17.07 29.68 -35.71
C ALA A 560 -15.57 29.38 -35.58
N VAL A 561 -15.18 28.78 -34.46
CA VAL A 561 -13.82 28.38 -34.14
C VAL A 561 -13.84 26.87 -33.90
N THR A 562 -13.19 26.10 -34.77
CA THR A 562 -13.12 24.64 -34.63
C THR A 562 -11.94 24.26 -33.75
N VAL A 563 -12.22 23.58 -32.63
CA VAL A 563 -11.15 22.97 -31.81
C VAL A 563 -10.77 21.64 -32.47
N LEU A 564 -9.58 21.61 -33.07
CA LEU A 564 -9.09 20.45 -33.80
C LEU A 564 -8.61 19.36 -32.84
N PRO A 565 -8.86 18.07 -33.11
CA PRO A 565 -8.37 17.00 -32.26
C PRO A 565 -6.84 17.03 -32.18
N ALA A 566 -6.31 17.04 -30.95
CA ALA A 566 -4.88 16.86 -30.75
C ALA A 566 -4.48 15.39 -31.04
N PRO A 567 -3.28 15.15 -31.60
CA PRO A 567 -2.79 13.78 -31.78
C PRO A 567 -2.69 13.05 -30.43
N SER A 568 -3.08 11.77 -30.38
CA SER A 568 -2.89 10.92 -29.19
C SER A 568 -1.44 10.43 -29.12
N VAL A 569 -0.55 11.30 -28.68
CA VAL A 569 0.88 11.00 -28.62
C VAL A 569 1.17 10.11 -27.42
N SER A 570 1.86 8.99 -27.66
CA SER A 570 2.34 8.09 -26.60
C SER A 570 3.80 7.72 -26.86
N ILE A 571 4.54 7.43 -25.78
CA ILE A 571 5.91 6.90 -25.84
C ILE A 571 5.86 5.43 -25.44
N SER A 572 6.36 4.56 -26.30
CA SER A 572 6.71 3.19 -25.93
C SER A 572 8.22 3.11 -25.71
N ALA A 573 8.60 2.49 -24.59
CA ALA A 573 9.97 2.18 -24.24
C ALA A 573 10.00 0.74 -23.71
N GLN A 574 10.97 -0.05 -24.16
CA GLN A 574 11.32 -1.30 -23.47
C GLN A 574 12.08 -0.90 -22.20
N ASN A 575 11.43 -0.95 -21.03
CA ASN A 575 12.11 -0.62 -19.77
C ASN A 575 13.24 -1.64 -19.52
N PRO A 576 14.52 -1.21 -19.48
CA PRO A 576 15.61 -2.12 -19.18
C PRO A 576 15.52 -2.56 -17.71
N THR A 577 15.60 -3.87 -17.48
CA THR A 577 15.47 -4.48 -16.16
C THR A 577 16.82 -4.70 -15.46
N CYS A 578 17.93 -4.26 -16.07
CA CYS A 578 19.27 -4.35 -15.47
C CYS A 578 20.24 -3.30 -16.06
N GLY A 579 20.79 -2.44 -15.21
CA GLY A 579 21.70 -1.35 -15.60
C GLY A 579 21.01 -0.22 -16.37
N ASN A 580 21.81 0.71 -16.90
CA ASN A 580 21.35 1.85 -17.69
C ASN A 580 21.85 1.72 -19.14
N PRO A 581 21.35 0.75 -19.94
CA PRO A 581 21.72 0.65 -21.36
C PRO A 581 21.00 1.72 -22.21
N PRO A 582 21.55 2.06 -23.39
CA PRO A 582 20.83 2.87 -24.38
C PRO A 582 19.45 2.28 -24.68
N THR A 583 18.40 3.04 -24.41
CA THR A 583 17.00 2.61 -24.56
C THR A 583 16.41 3.19 -25.83
N THR A 584 15.86 2.34 -26.69
CA THR A 584 15.15 2.81 -27.90
C THR A 584 13.75 3.28 -27.51
N LEU A 585 13.44 4.54 -27.84
CA LEU A 585 12.16 5.18 -27.60
C LEU A 585 11.42 5.29 -28.93
N THR A 586 10.19 4.79 -28.96
CA THR A 586 9.31 4.89 -30.14
C THR A 586 8.06 5.65 -29.75
N ALA A 587 7.79 6.77 -30.42
CA ALA A 587 6.57 7.53 -30.26
C ALA A 587 5.50 7.09 -31.28
N THR A 588 4.23 7.21 -30.95
CA THR A 588 3.10 6.97 -31.88
C THR A 588 2.10 8.12 -31.82
N GLY A 589 1.17 8.18 -32.77
CA GLY A 589 0.04 9.11 -32.76
C GLY A 589 0.25 10.50 -33.37
N GLY A 590 1.44 10.84 -33.88
CA GLY A 590 1.75 12.11 -34.55
C GLY A 590 2.35 11.89 -35.95
N ALA A 591 2.34 12.93 -36.80
CA ALA A 591 2.97 12.92 -38.12
C ALA A 591 4.47 13.26 -38.05
N THR A 592 4.87 14.14 -37.12
CA THR A 592 6.29 14.43 -36.83
C THR A 592 6.53 14.47 -35.32
N TYR A 593 7.79 14.27 -34.90
CA TYR A 593 8.19 14.13 -33.50
C TYR A 593 9.44 14.94 -33.17
N VAL A 594 9.37 15.68 -32.06
CA VAL A 594 10.50 16.41 -31.46
C VAL A 594 10.70 15.92 -30.04
N TRP A 595 11.92 15.52 -29.69
CA TRP A 595 12.27 14.93 -28.40
C TRP A 595 13.07 15.90 -27.54
N SER A 596 12.86 15.87 -26.24
CA SER A 596 13.56 16.71 -25.26
C SER A 596 13.73 15.99 -23.93
N THR A 597 14.75 16.39 -23.15
CA THR A 597 15.02 15.86 -21.80
C THR A 597 15.07 17.01 -20.80
N THR A 598 14.65 16.77 -19.57
CA THR A 598 14.76 17.73 -18.44
C THR A 598 15.82 17.33 -17.42
N SER A 599 16.49 16.19 -17.64
CA SER A 599 17.50 15.61 -16.75
C SER A 599 18.89 15.71 -17.38
N TYR A 600 19.89 16.21 -16.63
CA TYR A 600 21.30 16.33 -17.09
C TYR A 600 22.01 14.98 -17.31
N ASN A 601 21.33 13.87 -17.02
CA ASN A 601 21.92 12.52 -16.94
C ASN A 601 21.52 11.60 -18.12
N VAL A 602 21.13 12.13 -19.28
CA VAL A 602 20.74 11.35 -20.46
C VAL A 602 21.06 12.08 -21.77
N GLY A 603 21.74 11.42 -22.69
CA GLY A 603 22.01 11.89 -24.07
C GLY A 603 21.07 11.24 -25.07
N LEU A 604 20.48 12.03 -25.98
CA LEU A 604 19.63 11.52 -27.07
C LEU A 604 20.42 11.37 -28.37
N SER A 605 20.17 10.30 -29.13
CA SER A 605 20.79 10.10 -30.44
C SER A 605 20.34 11.10 -31.50
N SER A 606 19.15 11.69 -31.33
CA SER A 606 18.60 12.78 -32.14
C SER A 606 17.51 13.52 -31.36
N THR A 607 17.28 14.80 -31.66
CA THR A 607 16.16 15.60 -31.14
C THR A 607 14.93 15.58 -32.05
N THR A 608 15.03 14.98 -33.24
CA THR A 608 13.93 14.85 -34.21
C THR A 608 13.88 13.43 -34.81
N GLY A 609 12.70 12.97 -35.21
CA GLY A 609 12.50 11.65 -35.83
C GLY A 609 11.95 10.58 -34.88
N ASN A 610 11.75 9.37 -35.38
CA ASN A 610 11.15 8.24 -34.64
C ASN A 610 11.51 6.91 -35.34
N PRO A 611 12.08 5.90 -34.65
CA PRO A 611 12.49 5.89 -33.23
C PRO A 611 13.78 6.67 -32.95
N ILE A 612 14.06 6.97 -31.69
CA ILE A 612 15.36 7.52 -31.22
C ILE A 612 15.94 6.66 -30.10
N VAL A 613 17.22 6.86 -29.76
CA VAL A 613 17.88 6.16 -28.65
C VAL A 613 18.23 7.14 -27.54
N ALA A 614 17.82 6.84 -26.31
CA ALA A 614 18.18 7.57 -25.10
C ALA A 614 19.28 6.82 -24.34
N THR A 615 20.44 7.44 -24.20
CA THR A 615 21.62 6.87 -23.53
C THR A 615 21.83 7.55 -22.18
N PRO A 616 21.57 6.88 -21.05
CA PRO A 616 21.81 7.45 -19.73
C PRO A 616 23.30 7.66 -19.45
N THR A 617 23.65 8.72 -18.72
CA THR A 617 25.02 9.06 -18.29
C THR A 617 25.23 8.90 -16.77
N SER A 618 24.18 8.53 -16.01
CA SER A 618 24.25 8.16 -14.59
C SER A 618 23.17 7.12 -14.24
N ASN A 619 23.22 6.47 -13.07
CA ASN A 619 22.32 5.36 -12.67
C ASN A 619 20.97 5.77 -12.06
N PHE A 620 20.55 7.03 -12.20
CA PHE A 620 19.25 7.51 -11.71
C PHE A 620 18.18 7.41 -12.81
N GLY A 621 16.90 7.34 -12.40
CA GLY A 621 15.80 7.45 -13.36
C GLY A 621 15.81 8.81 -14.07
N TYR A 622 15.46 8.82 -15.35
CA TYR A 622 15.46 10.02 -16.19
C TYR A 622 14.13 10.18 -16.92
N ASN A 623 13.76 11.42 -17.21
CA ASN A 623 12.53 11.74 -17.92
C ASN A 623 12.86 12.11 -19.38
N VAL A 624 12.13 11.50 -20.31
CA VAL A 624 12.16 11.89 -21.72
C VAL A 624 10.75 12.30 -22.16
N SER A 625 10.68 13.45 -22.80
CA SER A 625 9.45 13.99 -23.36
C SER A 625 9.51 14.00 -24.88
N VAL A 626 8.38 13.69 -25.51
CA VAL A 626 8.19 13.86 -26.96
C VAL A 626 7.01 14.79 -27.20
N LYS A 627 7.19 15.74 -28.12
CA LYS A 627 6.13 16.54 -28.69
C LYS A 627 5.81 16.01 -30.08
N GLY A 628 4.63 15.43 -30.27
CA GLY A 628 4.15 14.96 -31.56
C GLY A 628 3.22 15.99 -32.20
N THR A 629 3.39 16.25 -33.51
CA THR A 629 2.54 17.15 -34.29
C THR A 629 1.67 16.33 -35.24
N GLY A 630 0.35 16.47 -35.14
CA GLY A 630 -0.61 15.79 -36.00
C GLY A 630 -0.65 16.39 -37.41
N SER A 631 -1.31 15.70 -38.35
CA SER A 631 -1.49 16.18 -39.74
C SER A 631 -2.27 17.49 -39.85
N ASN A 632 -3.03 17.86 -38.81
CA ASN A 632 -3.78 19.09 -38.69
C ASN A 632 -2.99 20.24 -38.00
N GLY A 633 -1.70 20.04 -37.73
CA GLY A 633 -0.82 21.04 -37.11
C GLY A 633 -0.93 21.13 -35.58
N CYS A 634 -1.88 20.44 -34.94
CA CYS A 634 -1.98 20.43 -33.48
C CYS A 634 -0.93 19.53 -32.85
N THR A 635 -0.41 19.96 -31.70
CA THR A 635 0.67 19.26 -31.01
C THR A 635 0.20 18.72 -29.67
N ALA A 636 0.59 17.50 -29.34
CA ALA A 636 0.46 16.95 -27.99
C ALA A 636 1.83 16.50 -27.50
N SER A 637 2.02 16.51 -26.18
CA SER A 637 3.25 16.05 -25.57
C SER A 637 2.97 14.84 -24.69
N ALA A 638 3.86 13.86 -24.74
CA ALA A 638 3.91 12.77 -23.79
C ALA A 638 5.26 12.80 -23.08
N THR A 639 5.25 12.50 -21.79
CA THR A 639 6.47 12.33 -21.00
C THR A 639 6.45 10.96 -20.40
N THR A 640 7.56 10.23 -20.53
CA THR A 640 7.76 8.97 -19.82
C THR A 640 8.94 9.10 -18.88
N SER A 641 8.79 8.52 -17.69
CA SER A 641 9.86 8.35 -16.72
C SER A 641 10.45 6.96 -16.90
N ILE A 642 11.72 6.90 -17.27
CA ILE A 642 12.47 5.66 -17.31
C ILE A 642 13.23 5.55 -15.99
N THR A 643 12.64 4.81 -15.08
CA THR A 643 13.25 4.41 -13.81
C THR A 643 13.78 2.98 -13.94
N PRO A 644 15.00 2.69 -13.44
CA PRO A 644 15.48 1.31 -13.35
C PRO A 644 14.44 0.48 -12.57
N GLY A 645 13.94 -0.59 -13.20
CA GLY A 645 12.92 -1.44 -12.59
C GLY A 645 13.47 -2.12 -11.33
N VAL A 646 12.84 -1.89 -10.18
CA VAL A 646 13.09 -2.67 -8.97
C VAL A 646 12.21 -3.91 -9.04
N ILE A 647 12.81 -5.04 -9.41
CA ILE A 647 12.20 -6.37 -9.27
C ILE A 647 12.52 -6.85 -7.85
N GLY A 648 11.51 -7.40 -7.14
CA GLY A 648 11.72 -8.12 -5.90
C GLY A 648 12.63 -9.31 -6.16
N THR A 649 13.86 -9.22 -5.71
CA THR A 649 14.91 -10.23 -5.92
C THR A 649 15.40 -10.74 -4.57
N PRO A 650 15.83 -12.01 -4.49
CA PRO A 650 16.30 -12.64 -3.26
C PRO A 650 17.34 -11.79 -2.54
N VAL A 651 17.06 -11.48 -1.28
CA VAL A 651 18.05 -10.95 -0.35
C VAL A 651 18.88 -12.14 0.13
N ILE A 652 20.07 -12.31 -0.44
CA ILE A 652 20.95 -13.43 -0.13
C ILE A 652 21.71 -13.11 1.14
N GLN A 653 21.94 -14.06 2.05
CA GLN A 653 22.51 -13.74 3.36
C GLN A 653 23.87 -14.33 3.76
N ASN A 654 24.38 -15.43 3.19
CA ASN A 654 25.76 -15.90 3.44
C ASN A 654 26.22 -16.94 2.41
N ILE A 655 27.54 -17.17 2.29
CA ILE A 655 28.13 -18.12 1.34
C ILE A 655 29.22 -18.98 2.01
N ILE A 656 29.07 -20.31 2.07
CA ILE A 656 30.06 -21.23 2.66
C ILE A 656 30.67 -22.18 1.63
N PRO A 657 31.96 -22.55 1.76
CA PRO A 657 32.54 -23.64 0.97
C PRO A 657 31.93 -24.99 1.39
N GLY A 658 31.57 -25.82 0.40
CA GLY A 658 31.24 -27.23 0.63
C GLY A 658 32.49 -28.10 0.79
N ASN A 659 32.42 -29.36 0.36
CA ASN A 659 33.59 -30.26 0.27
C ASN A 659 34.52 -29.97 -0.92
N SER A 660 34.23 -28.93 -1.71
CA SER A 660 34.98 -28.54 -2.91
C SER A 660 35.35 -27.06 -2.82
N THR A 661 36.60 -26.73 -3.15
CA THR A 661 37.09 -25.35 -3.28
C THR A 661 36.44 -24.59 -4.44
N THR A 662 35.65 -25.27 -5.27
CA THR A 662 35.00 -24.72 -6.46
C THR A 662 33.52 -24.44 -6.28
N LYS A 663 32.91 -24.80 -5.14
CA LYS A 663 31.47 -24.64 -4.90
C LYS A 663 31.17 -23.97 -3.57
N LEU A 664 30.23 -23.05 -3.64
CA LEU A 664 29.78 -22.19 -2.57
C LEU A 664 28.28 -22.38 -2.36
N TYR A 665 27.81 -22.48 -1.12
CA TYR A 665 26.40 -22.70 -0.80
C TYR A 665 25.88 -21.59 0.10
N GLY A 666 24.60 -21.26 -0.01
CA GLY A 666 23.99 -20.23 0.82
C GLY A 666 22.48 -20.27 0.86
N MET A 667 21.89 -19.31 1.58
CA MET A 667 20.45 -19.14 1.69
C MET A 667 20.00 -17.75 1.23
N THR A 668 18.79 -17.66 0.68
CA THR A 668 18.11 -16.42 0.30
C THR A 668 16.92 -16.11 1.22
N ILE A 669 16.52 -14.84 1.28
CA ILE A 669 15.33 -14.30 1.94
C ILE A 669 14.42 -13.69 0.86
N GLY A 670 13.11 -13.90 0.97
CA GLY A 670 12.13 -13.20 0.13
C GLY A 670 12.01 -13.72 -1.31
N ASP A 671 12.59 -14.89 -1.63
CA ASP A 671 12.41 -15.61 -2.91
C ASP A 671 11.88 -17.03 -2.62
N GLY A 672 11.55 -17.84 -3.62
CA GLY A 672 10.94 -19.16 -3.44
C GLY A 672 9.42 -19.12 -3.25
N GLN A 673 8.79 -20.28 -3.05
CA GLN A 673 7.34 -20.38 -2.88
C GLN A 673 6.90 -19.51 -1.68
N TYR A 674 5.96 -18.58 -1.89
CA TYR A 674 5.44 -17.67 -0.86
C TYR A 674 6.46 -16.72 -0.19
N ASN A 675 7.56 -16.37 -0.89
CA ASN A 675 8.63 -15.47 -0.39
C ASN A 675 9.41 -16.01 0.83
N LYS A 676 9.46 -17.33 1.02
CA LYS A 676 10.04 -17.96 2.23
C LYS A 676 11.52 -18.32 2.15
N GLY A 677 12.24 -17.86 1.13
CA GLY A 677 13.67 -18.07 0.92
C GLY A 677 14.01 -19.38 0.17
N THR A 678 15.28 -19.54 -0.20
CA THR A 678 15.79 -20.74 -0.92
C THR A 678 17.22 -21.09 -0.50
N ILE A 679 17.64 -22.36 -0.65
CA ILE A 679 19.05 -22.77 -0.65
C ILE A 679 19.58 -22.72 -2.09
N PHE A 680 20.80 -22.22 -2.27
CA PHE A 680 21.49 -22.19 -3.56
C PHE A 680 22.90 -22.77 -3.51
N GLU A 681 23.40 -23.12 -4.70
CA GLU A 681 24.79 -23.50 -4.99
C GLU A 681 25.36 -22.51 -6.02
N TRP A 682 26.62 -22.09 -5.84
CA TRP A 682 27.38 -21.29 -6.78
C TRP A 682 28.70 -21.97 -7.10
N ASN A 683 28.90 -22.28 -8.38
CA ASN A 683 30.14 -22.85 -8.87
C ASN A 683 31.12 -21.71 -9.24
N LEU A 684 32.23 -21.61 -8.52
CA LEU A 684 33.27 -20.60 -8.69
C LEU A 684 34.07 -20.75 -10.00
N GLN A 685 34.11 -21.94 -10.59
CA GLN A 685 34.86 -22.20 -11.82
C GLN A 685 34.05 -21.84 -13.07
N THR A 686 32.77 -22.23 -13.10
CA THR A 686 31.88 -21.93 -14.23
C THR A 686 31.11 -20.62 -14.05
N ASN A 687 31.19 -20.02 -12.86
CA ASN A 687 30.41 -18.88 -12.42
C ASN A 687 28.88 -19.11 -12.48
N VAL A 688 28.43 -20.36 -12.42
CA VAL A 688 27.02 -20.75 -12.51
C VAL A 688 26.38 -20.78 -11.12
N PHE A 689 25.24 -20.09 -10.99
CA PHE A 689 24.38 -20.15 -9.81
C PHE A 689 23.23 -21.13 -10.06
N THR A 690 22.90 -21.95 -9.07
CA THR A 690 21.85 -22.96 -9.16
C THR A 690 20.99 -22.88 -7.90
N LYS A 691 19.70 -22.56 -8.07
CA LYS A 691 18.73 -22.73 -6.98
C LYS A 691 18.61 -24.22 -6.69
N LYS A 692 18.76 -24.60 -5.42
CA LYS A 692 18.71 -26.00 -4.99
C LYS A 692 17.36 -26.34 -4.39
N GLN A 693 16.90 -25.59 -3.39
CA GLN A 693 15.70 -25.96 -2.63
C GLN A 693 14.92 -24.72 -2.20
N ASP A 694 13.60 -24.71 -2.41
CA ASP A 694 12.70 -23.68 -1.85
C ASP A 694 12.30 -24.05 -0.40
N PHE A 695 12.11 -23.05 0.45
CA PHE A 695 11.40 -23.23 1.72
C PHE A 695 9.87 -23.15 1.46
N ASN A 696 9.09 -24.16 1.90
CA ASN A 696 7.63 -24.26 1.69
C ASN A 696 6.87 -24.23 3.05
N ASP A 697 5.54 -24.38 3.04
CA ASP A 697 4.51 -24.21 4.13
C ASP A 697 4.69 -24.94 5.49
N GLY A 698 5.92 -25.24 5.89
CA GLY A 698 6.32 -25.53 7.27
C GLY A 698 7.58 -24.76 7.72
N PHE A 699 8.12 -23.90 6.86
CA PHE A 699 9.41 -23.22 6.98
C PHE A 699 9.22 -21.75 6.56
N SER A 700 9.20 -20.80 7.50
CA SER A 700 9.10 -19.37 7.18
C SER A 700 10.49 -18.73 7.13
N ALA A 701 10.74 -17.83 6.17
CA ALA A 701 11.84 -16.87 6.25
C ALA A 701 11.26 -15.50 6.55
N ASP A 702 11.51 -15.02 7.76
CA ASP A 702 11.50 -13.61 8.08
C ASP A 702 12.56 -13.43 9.19
N ASP A 703 13.61 -12.68 8.90
CA ASP A 703 14.68 -12.18 9.79
C ASP A 703 15.80 -13.11 10.36
N ALA A 704 17.01 -12.83 9.81
CA ALA A 704 18.36 -12.73 10.38
C ALA A 704 19.23 -13.97 10.74
N ASP A 705 20.42 -14.01 10.10
CA ASP A 705 21.72 -14.51 10.62
C ASP A 705 22.07 -16.01 10.60
N GLU A 706 21.42 -16.79 9.74
CA GLU A 706 21.61 -18.24 9.76
C GLU A 706 22.64 -18.71 8.72
N GLU A 707 23.80 -19.18 9.17
CA GLU A 707 24.75 -19.90 8.30
C GLU A 707 24.40 -21.38 8.25
N LEU A 708 24.46 -21.97 7.05
CA LEU A 708 24.52 -23.43 6.92
C LEU A 708 25.86 -23.94 7.47
N ARG A 709 25.87 -25.14 8.03
CA ARG A 709 27.09 -25.85 8.44
C ARG A 709 27.19 -27.17 7.72
N TYR A 710 28.29 -27.35 6.99
CA TYR A 710 28.58 -28.62 6.33
C TYR A 710 29.14 -29.63 7.33
N TYR A 711 28.58 -30.83 7.37
CA TYR A 711 29.07 -31.96 8.15
C TYR A 711 28.63 -33.28 7.52
N ASN A 712 29.56 -34.24 7.35
CA ASN A 712 29.29 -35.58 6.82
C ASN A 712 28.41 -35.63 5.55
N GLY A 713 28.74 -34.80 4.55
CA GLY A 713 28.01 -34.82 3.27
C GLY A 713 26.68 -34.06 3.26
N LYS A 714 26.27 -33.45 4.37
CA LYS A 714 25.01 -32.71 4.51
C LYS A 714 25.25 -31.30 5.07
N PHE A 715 24.23 -30.46 4.94
CA PHE A 715 24.19 -29.12 5.52
C PHE A 715 23.16 -29.03 6.62
N TYR A 716 23.48 -28.31 7.67
CA TYR A 716 22.63 -28.12 8.85
C TYR A 716 22.41 -26.63 9.07
N GLY A 717 21.20 -26.25 9.45
CA GLY A 717 20.85 -24.86 9.73
C GLY A 717 19.82 -24.76 10.83
N ILE A 718 19.73 -23.60 11.45
CA ILE A 718 18.63 -23.20 12.33
C ILE A 718 17.79 -22.14 11.62
N LYS A 719 16.53 -22.02 12.03
CA LYS A 719 15.61 -20.97 11.61
C LYS A 719 15.01 -20.30 12.84
N SER A 720 15.13 -18.98 12.96
CA SER A 720 14.51 -18.21 14.05
C SER A 720 13.00 -18.36 14.07
N TRP A 721 12.39 -18.58 12.90
CA TRP A 721 10.93 -18.66 12.73
C TRP A 721 10.54 -19.93 11.96
N GLY A 722 9.28 -20.34 12.08
CA GLY A 722 8.77 -21.61 11.58
C GLY A 722 8.68 -22.68 12.66
N GLY A 723 8.29 -23.90 12.26
CA GLY A 723 8.06 -24.99 13.21
C GLY A 723 6.82 -24.83 14.08
N SER A 724 6.70 -25.67 15.10
CA SER A 724 5.59 -25.63 16.06
C SER A 724 5.54 -24.27 16.79
N ASN A 725 4.41 -23.57 16.72
CA ASN A 725 4.20 -22.23 17.31
C ASN A 725 5.12 -21.12 16.77
N ASN A 726 5.72 -21.31 15.59
CA ASN A 726 6.61 -20.32 14.94
C ASN A 726 7.83 -19.92 15.80
N MET A 727 8.26 -20.80 16.71
CA MET A 727 9.36 -20.57 17.66
C MET A 727 10.74 -20.94 17.10
N GLY A 728 10.79 -21.36 15.84
CA GLY A 728 12.00 -21.72 15.12
C GLY A 728 12.22 -23.22 15.01
N ILE A 729 13.14 -23.60 14.14
CA ILE A 729 13.48 -25.01 13.87
C ILE A 729 14.98 -25.22 13.70
N LEU A 730 15.40 -26.49 13.79
CA LEU A 730 16.67 -26.97 13.26
C LEU A 730 16.36 -27.90 12.09
N PHE A 731 17.06 -27.73 10.96
CA PHE A 731 16.87 -28.55 9.75
C PHE A 731 18.19 -29.12 9.21
N GLU A 732 18.05 -30.19 8.44
CA GLU A 732 19.10 -30.86 7.67
C GLU A 732 18.76 -30.75 6.18
N TRP A 733 19.75 -30.52 5.33
CA TRP A 733 19.64 -30.57 3.88
C TRP A 733 20.73 -31.46 3.28
N ASN A 734 20.32 -32.41 2.44
CA ASN A 734 21.24 -33.27 1.70
C ASN A 734 21.45 -32.72 0.28
N PRO A 735 22.65 -32.24 -0.07
CA PRO A 735 22.93 -31.63 -1.37
C PRO A 735 22.92 -32.64 -2.54
N THR A 736 23.10 -33.94 -2.26
CA THR A 736 23.12 -35.00 -3.26
C THR A 736 21.71 -35.42 -3.67
N THR A 737 20.81 -35.63 -2.69
CA THR A 737 19.41 -35.98 -2.95
C THR A 737 18.50 -34.78 -3.11
N ASN A 738 19.00 -33.59 -2.75
CA ASN A 738 18.26 -32.33 -2.64
C ASN A 738 17.08 -32.38 -1.65
N ILE A 739 17.10 -33.30 -0.68
CA ILE A 739 16.04 -33.44 0.32
C ILE A 739 16.36 -32.57 1.53
N MET A 740 15.38 -31.80 1.98
CA MET A 740 15.39 -31.07 3.25
C MET A 740 14.52 -31.78 4.29
N THR A 741 14.97 -31.84 5.54
CA THR A 741 14.27 -32.50 6.64
C THR A 741 14.35 -31.66 7.89
N LYS A 742 13.19 -31.34 8.48
CA LYS A 742 13.11 -30.75 9.82
C LYS A 742 13.59 -31.75 10.86
N LYS A 743 14.49 -31.34 11.74
CA LYS A 743 15.11 -32.19 12.77
C LYS A 743 14.56 -31.88 14.16
N ILE A 744 14.43 -30.60 14.51
CA ILE A 744 13.94 -30.14 15.82
C ILE A 744 12.93 -29.01 15.62
N ASP A 745 11.85 -29.04 16.41
CA ASP A 745 11.01 -27.87 16.69
C ASP A 745 11.43 -27.25 18.04
N PHE A 746 11.70 -25.95 18.04
CA PHE A 746 11.87 -25.20 19.28
C PHE A 746 10.50 -24.92 19.92
N ASN A 747 10.42 -24.91 21.25
CA ASN A 747 9.15 -24.92 21.98
C ASN A 747 9.13 -24.03 23.25
N GLY A 748 10.09 -23.11 23.36
CA GLY A 748 10.14 -22.15 24.46
C GLY A 748 10.82 -22.69 25.69
N LEU A 749 10.04 -23.14 26.67
CA LEU A 749 10.57 -23.42 28.01
C LEU A 749 11.59 -24.57 28.02
N VAL A 750 11.36 -25.62 27.21
CA VAL A 750 12.14 -26.87 27.28
C VAL A 750 13.46 -26.74 26.52
N ASN A 751 13.45 -26.21 25.29
CA ASN A 751 14.63 -26.14 24.43
C ASN A 751 14.93 -24.75 23.82
N GLY A 752 14.24 -23.70 24.26
CA GLY A 752 14.43 -22.33 23.77
C GLY A 752 13.44 -21.93 22.67
N SER A 753 13.48 -20.66 22.28
CA SER A 753 12.71 -20.07 21.15
C SER A 753 13.55 -19.05 20.40
N TYR A 754 13.30 -18.92 19.10
CA TYR A 754 14.00 -18.00 18.19
C TYR A 754 15.51 -18.30 18.18
N PRO A 755 15.93 -19.49 17.71
CA PRO A 755 17.33 -19.84 17.54
C PRO A 755 17.99 -18.90 16.54
N ASP A 756 19.01 -18.17 16.98
CA ASP A 756 19.61 -17.05 16.22
C ASP A 756 21.13 -17.24 16.13
N GLY A 757 21.73 -16.83 15.00
CA GLY A 757 23.12 -17.06 14.62
C GLY A 757 23.40 -18.41 13.94
N SER A 758 24.66 -18.88 13.98
CA SER A 758 25.10 -20.15 13.37
C SER A 758 25.34 -21.26 14.39
N LEU A 759 25.18 -22.50 13.93
CA LEU A 759 25.58 -23.68 14.70
C LEU A 759 27.11 -23.80 14.73
N LEU A 760 27.68 -24.09 15.90
CA LEU A 760 29.10 -24.41 16.07
C LEU A 760 29.27 -25.93 16.15
N LEU A 761 30.01 -26.53 15.21
CA LEU A 761 30.32 -27.96 15.24
C LEU A 761 31.55 -28.22 16.12
N VAL A 762 31.39 -29.05 17.15
CA VAL A 762 32.47 -29.51 18.04
C VAL A 762 32.32 -31.00 18.29
N ASN A 763 33.35 -31.79 18.03
CA ASN A 763 33.38 -33.23 18.29
C ASN A 763 32.15 -33.99 17.74
N GLY A 764 31.68 -33.61 16.55
CA GLY A 764 30.54 -34.24 15.88
C GLY A 764 29.16 -33.80 16.38
N LYS A 765 29.09 -32.86 17.33
CA LYS A 765 27.85 -32.26 17.86
C LYS A 765 27.76 -30.77 17.54
N PHE A 766 26.54 -30.26 17.41
CA PHE A 766 26.29 -28.85 17.14
C PHE A 766 25.89 -28.11 18.41
N TYR A 767 26.44 -26.93 18.61
CA TYR A 767 26.08 -26.02 19.68
C TYR A 767 25.44 -24.76 19.09
N GLY A 768 24.37 -24.29 19.71
CA GLY A 768 23.67 -23.09 19.26
C GLY A 768 23.02 -22.37 20.44
N MET A 769 22.40 -21.24 20.15
CA MET A 769 21.71 -20.44 21.14
C MET A 769 20.34 -20.00 20.64
N THR A 770 19.45 -19.72 21.58
CA THR A 770 18.13 -19.17 21.32
C THR A 770 17.99 -17.82 22.00
N SER A 771 17.47 -16.81 21.29
CA SER A 771 17.36 -15.45 21.83
C SER A 771 16.25 -15.29 22.86
N ALA A 772 15.30 -16.22 22.88
CA ALA A 772 14.25 -16.34 23.89
C ALA A 772 14.02 -17.80 24.30
N GLY A 773 12.99 -18.03 25.12
CA GLY A 773 12.72 -19.32 25.75
C GLY A 773 13.63 -19.60 26.96
N GLY A 774 13.56 -20.83 27.47
CA GLY A 774 14.16 -21.18 28.76
C GLY A 774 13.39 -20.64 29.96
N ASN A 775 13.92 -20.86 31.17
CA ASN A 775 13.19 -20.64 32.43
C ASN A 775 12.71 -19.20 32.66
N ASN A 776 13.39 -18.22 32.09
CA ASN A 776 13.05 -16.79 32.22
C ASN A 776 12.71 -16.12 30.88
N ASN A 777 12.57 -16.89 29.80
CA ASN A 777 12.41 -16.36 28.45
C ASN A 777 13.57 -15.44 27.98
N LEU A 778 14.76 -15.58 28.57
CA LEU A 778 15.95 -14.77 28.25
C LEU A 778 16.92 -15.48 27.31
N GLY A 779 16.54 -16.65 26.79
CA GLY A 779 17.34 -17.43 25.88
C GLY A 779 17.98 -18.67 26.50
N THR A 780 18.48 -19.56 25.65
CA THR A 780 19.15 -20.79 26.05
C THR A 780 20.41 -21.05 25.23
N LEU A 781 21.36 -21.79 25.80
CA LEU A 781 22.44 -22.46 25.05
C LEU A 781 22.10 -23.94 24.96
N PHE A 782 22.15 -24.52 23.77
CA PHE A 782 21.84 -25.93 23.53
C PHE A 782 22.98 -26.68 22.83
N GLU A 783 22.97 -28.00 23.01
CA GLU A 783 23.77 -28.97 22.27
C GLU A 783 22.80 -29.88 21.50
N TRP A 784 23.08 -30.14 20.23
CA TRP A 784 22.33 -31.07 19.39
C TRP A 784 23.28 -32.12 18.80
N ASP A 785 22.92 -33.39 18.98
CA ASP A 785 23.66 -34.51 18.44
C ASP A 785 22.96 -35.02 17.16
N PRO A 786 23.57 -34.83 15.98
CA PRO A 786 22.97 -35.22 14.71
C PRO A 786 22.86 -36.75 14.53
N SER A 787 23.62 -37.55 15.30
CA SER A 787 23.66 -39.01 15.15
C SER A 787 22.39 -39.71 15.69
N ASN A 788 21.79 -39.14 16.74
CA ASN A 788 20.58 -39.66 17.41
C ASN A 788 19.42 -38.65 17.41
N ASN A 789 19.63 -37.46 16.82
CA ASN A 789 18.67 -36.37 16.75
C ASN A 789 18.21 -35.82 18.12
N VAL A 790 19.06 -35.88 19.15
CA VAL A 790 18.74 -35.39 20.49
C VAL A 790 19.25 -33.97 20.69
N LEU A 791 18.36 -33.05 21.04
CA LEU A 791 18.72 -31.69 21.50
C LEU A 791 18.66 -31.63 23.03
N THR A 792 19.75 -31.22 23.65
CA THR A 792 19.89 -31.02 25.09
C THR A 792 20.10 -29.53 25.40
N LYS A 793 19.18 -28.94 26.18
CA LYS A 793 19.39 -27.61 26.75
C LYS A 793 20.53 -27.67 27.77
N LYS A 794 21.55 -26.84 27.61
CA LYS A 794 22.75 -26.80 28.47
C LYS A 794 22.67 -25.71 29.51
N ILE A 795 22.27 -24.50 29.11
CA ILE A 795 22.23 -23.32 29.97
C ILE A 795 20.93 -22.54 29.71
N ASP A 796 20.29 -22.08 30.79
CA ASP A 796 19.29 -21.02 30.76
C ASP A 796 19.96 -19.67 31.08
N PHE A 797 19.72 -18.67 30.24
CA PHE A 797 20.15 -17.31 30.50
C PHE A 797 19.23 -16.64 31.55
N ASN A 798 19.78 -15.79 32.41
CA ASN A 798 19.14 -15.27 33.62
C ASN A 798 19.32 -13.75 33.83
N GLY A 799 19.79 -13.03 32.82
CA GLY A 799 19.93 -11.57 32.85
C GLY A 799 21.22 -11.14 33.52
N VAL A 800 21.14 -10.71 34.78
CA VAL A 800 22.28 -10.08 35.48
C VAL A 800 23.44 -11.07 35.68
N GLY A 801 23.15 -12.35 35.93
CA GLY A 801 24.15 -13.36 36.25
C GLY A 801 24.97 -13.83 35.05
N ASN A 802 24.33 -14.11 33.91
CA ASN A 802 24.99 -14.69 32.73
C ASN A 802 24.56 -14.10 31.37
N GLY A 803 23.78 -13.02 31.35
CA GLY A 803 23.30 -12.35 30.14
C GLY A 803 21.84 -12.66 29.79
N ALA A 804 21.31 -11.95 28.78
CA ALA A 804 19.97 -12.14 28.22
C ALA A 804 19.94 -11.86 26.72
N SER A 805 19.09 -12.57 26.00
CA SER A 805 18.92 -12.46 24.54
C SER A 805 20.24 -12.66 23.78
N PRO A 806 20.80 -13.89 23.80
CA PRO A 806 21.89 -14.25 22.91
C PRO A 806 21.38 -14.31 21.46
N ILE A 807 21.97 -13.51 20.58
CA ILE A 807 21.58 -13.44 19.16
C ILE A 807 22.79 -13.70 18.24
N SER A 808 23.79 -14.43 18.73
CA SER A 808 25.09 -14.56 18.05
C SER A 808 25.57 -16.00 17.95
N SER A 809 26.47 -16.26 17.00
CA SER A 809 27.16 -17.55 16.90
C SER A 809 28.13 -17.76 18.07
N LEU A 810 28.42 -19.01 18.43
CA LEU A 810 29.53 -19.35 19.35
C LEU A 810 30.84 -19.49 18.58
N ARG A 811 31.96 -19.10 19.20
CA ARG A 811 33.32 -19.38 18.68
C ARG A 811 34.11 -20.21 19.67
N MET A 812 34.80 -21.24 19.19
CA MET A 812 35.63 -22.08 20.04
C MET A 812 37.11 -21.68 19.95
N GLN A 813 37.77 -21.63 21.10
CA GLN A 813 39.22 -21.60 21.22
C GLN A 813 39.63 -22.43 22.45
N ASN A 814 40.54 -23.39 22.28
CA ASN A 814 41.06 -24.25 23.36
C ASN A 814 39.95 -24.90 24.23
N ASN A 815 38.96 -25.56 23.62
CA ASN A 815 37.80 -26.20 24.28
C ASN A 815 36.86 -25.27 25.07
N ILE A 816 37.02 -23.95 24.93
CA ILE A 816 36.12 -22.96 25.50
C ILE A 816 35.35 -22.30 24.37
N CYS A 817 34.02 -22.29 24.48
CA CYS A 817 33.14 -21.51 23.64
C CYS A 817 33.04 -20.09 24.17
N TYR A 818 33.13 -19.11 23.30
CA TYR A 818 32.98 -17.70 23.59
C TYR A 818 31.74 -17.19 22.85
N GLY A 819 30.93 -16.40 23.55
CA GLY A 819 29.72 -15.82 23.01
C GLY A 819 29.35 -14.53 23.72
N THR A 820 28.35 -13.86 23.17
CA THR A 820 27.84 -12.60 23.70
C THR A 820 26.32 -12.60 23.76
N THR A 821 25.77 -11.83 24.70
CA THR A 821 24.33 -11.54 24.79
C THR A 821 24.08 -10.06 24.59
N GLN A 822 22.99 -9.69 23.91
CA GLN A 822 22.69 -8.27 23.67
C GLN A 822 22.19 -7.53 24.90
N GLY A 823 21.50 -8.23 25.80
CA GLY A 823 20.97 -7.70 27.05
C GLY A 823 21.53 -8.43 28.26
N GLY A 824 21.10 -8.00 29.44
CA GLY A 824 21.58 -8.54 30.72
C GLY A 824 22.91 -7.94 31.16
N GLY A 825 23.54 -8.57 32.14
CA GLY A 825 24.68 -8.00 32.86
C GLY A 825 24.29 -6.86 33.81
N SER A 826 25.27 -6.32 34.53
CA SER A 826 25.05 -5.33 35.61
C SER A 826 24.43 -4.00 35.14
N PHE A 827 24.55 -3.71 33.84
CA PHE A 827 24.05 -2.47 33.22
C PHE A 827 22.94 -2.71 32.19
N GLY A 828 22.52 -3.97 31.99
CA GLY A 828 21.56 -4.33 30.93
C GLY A 828 22.09 -4.21 29.50
N ALA A 829 23.35 -3.82 29.31
CA ALA A 829 23.97 -3.53 28.01
C ALA A 829 24.57 -4.77 27.31
N GLY A 830 24.39 -5.97 27.88
CA GLY A 830 24.91 -7.23 27.34
C GLY A 830 26.15 -7.75 28.08
N VAL A 831 26.50 -9.00 27.82
CA VAL A 831 27.67 -9.65 28.42
C VAL A 831 28.50 -10.41 27.39
N LEU A 832 29.79 -10.57 27.69
CA LEU A 832 30.65 -11.58 27.08
C LEU A 832 30.78 -12.75 28.05
N PHE A 833 30.53 -13.97 27.58
CA PHE A 833 30.64 -15.18 28.40
C PHE A 833 31.59 -16.22 27.78
N LYS A 834 32.08 -17.10 28.65
CA LYS A 834 32.85 -18.32 28.33
C LYS A 834 32.00 -19.52 28.72
N TYR A 835 31.89 -20.53 27.87
CA TYR A 835 31.24 -21.80 28.15
C TYR A 835 32.25 -22.94 27.96
N ASN A 836 32.53 -23.69 29.02
CA ASN A 836 33.39 -24.85 28.96
C ASN A 836 32.54 -26.09 28.65
N ILE A 837 32.76 -26.66 27.46
CA ILE A 837 31.98 -27.80 26.98
C ILE A 837 32.21 -29.06 27.84
N SER A 838 33.41 -29.21 28.41
CA SER A 838 33.76 -30.41 29.20
C SER A 838 33.11 -30.41 30.58
N THR A 839 32.98 -29.24 31.21
CA THR A 839 32.39 -29.11 32.56
C THR A 839 30.91 -28.69 32.54
N ASN A 840 30.38 -28.36 31.35
CA ASN A 840 29.05 -27.76 31.17
C ASN A 840 28.84 -26.49 32.02
N PHE A 841 29.89 -25.68 32.21
CA PHE A 841 29.86 -24.49 33.03
C PHE A 841 29.99 -23.22 32.19
N LEU A 842 29.08 -22.26 32.41
CA LEU A 842 29.11 -20.94 31.77
C LEU A 842 29.55 -19.87 32.77
N THR A 843 30.60 -19.12 32.43
CA THR A 843 31.13 -18.01 33.20
C THR A 843 30.92 -16.70 32.47
N LYS A 844 30.20 -15.76 33.11
CA LYS A 844 30.17 -14.36 32.68
C LYS A 844 31.56 -13.75 32.84
N SER A 845 32.16 -13.27 31.75
CA SER A 845 33.51 -12.70 31.77
C SER A 845 33.49 -11.18 31.84
N ILE A 846 32.63 -10.51 31.08
CA ILE A 846 32.56 -9.05 31.00
C ILE A 846 31.11 -8.57 30.99
N ASP A 847 30.83 -7.51 31.77
CA ASP A 847 29.64 -6.66 31.59
C ASP A 847 29.99 -5.49 30.66
N PHE A 848 29.22 -5.35 29.58
CA PHE A 848 29.20 -4.12 28.77
C PHE A 848 28.50 -3.01 29.55
N ASP A 849 28.84 -1.75 29.28
CA ASP A 849 28.36 -0.59 30.06
C ASP A 849 27.77 0.54 29.21
N GLY A 850 27.77 0.39 27.88
CA GLY A 850 27.25 1.39 26.94
C GLY A 850 28.05 2.67 26.80
N ILE A 851 29.13 2.86 27.57
CA ILE A 851 29.91 4.10 27.56
C ILE A 851 31.38 3.81 27.23
N SER A 852 32.04 2.98 28.05
CA SER A 852 33.47 2.70 27.91
C SER A 852 33.76 1.44 27.11
N LYS A 853 32.79 0.52 27.01
CA LYS A 853 32.92 -0.78 26.34
C LYS A 853 31.94 -1.00 25.19
N GLY A 854 31.01 -0.05 24.96
CA GLY A 854 29.89 -0.21 24.03
C GLY A 854 28.71 -0.97 24.65
N SER A 855 27.61 -1.12 23.89
CA SER A 855 26.37 -1.80 24.31
C SER A 855 25.75 -2.60 23.16
N MET A 856 25.03 -3.67 23.50
CA MET A 856 24.44 -4.64 22.58
C MET A 856 25.51 -5.26 21.66
N PRO A 857 26.43 -6.08 22.20
CA PRO A 857 27.41 -6.81 21.38
C PRO A 857 26.68 -7.70 20.36
N ASN A 858 27.14 -7.67 19.11
CA ASN A 858 26.42 -8.29 17.99
C ASN A 858 26.88 -9.74 17.71
N ASN A 859 28.18 -10.03 17.87
CA ASN A 859 28.77 -11.31 17.48
C ASN A 859 29.79 -11.84 18.49
N ALA A 860 30.02 -13.17 18.50
CA ALA A 860 31.13 -13.74 19.24
C ALA A 860 32.47 -13.16 18.77
N PRO A 861 33.36 -12.80 19.70
CA PRO A 861 34.60 -12.14 19.36
C PRO A 861 35.58 -13.11 18.68
N VAL A 862 36.42 -12.57 17.81
CA VAL A 862 37.39 -13.33 17.01
C VAL A 862 38.77 -13.29 17.63
N TYR A 863 39.42 -14.45 17.68
CA TYR A 863 40.76 -14.58 18.23
C TYR A 863 41.82 -14.14 17.22
N LEU A 864 42.73 -13.27 17.65
CA LEU A 864 43.90 -12.83 16.88
C LEU A 864 45.04 -12.47 17.85
N ASN A 865 46.18 -13.15 17.71
CA ASN A 865 47.43 -12.88 18.44
C ASN A 865 47.26 -12.78 19.98
N GLY A 866 46.60 -13.76 20.60
CA GLY A 866 46.42 -13.79 22.06
C GLY A 866 45.21 -13.01 22.58
N LYS A 867 44.58 -12.20 21.74
CA LYS A 867 43.45 -11.33 22.11
C LYS A 867 42.20 -11.65 21.30
N PHE A 868 41.07 -11.13 21.76
CA PHE A 868 39.78 -11.29 21.14
C PHE A 868 39.25 -9.93 20.67
N TYR A 869 38.63 -9.87 19.50
CA TYR A 869 38.10 -8.64 18.93
C TYR A 869 36.63 -8.80 18.57
N GLY A 870 35.82 -7.80 18.87
CA GLY A 870 34.40 -7.84 18.55
C GLY A 870 33.83 -6.45 18.28
N THR A 871 32.54 -6.42 17.94
CA THR A 871 31.81 -5.19 17.66
C THR A 871 30.53 -5.09 18.48
N THR A 872 30.11 -3.88 18.80
CA THR A 872 28.81 -3.57 19.43
C THR A 872 27.89 -2.83 18.46
N ARG A 873 26.58 -2.85 18.71
CA ARG A 873 25.61 -2.13 17.86
C ARG A 873 25.52 -0.64 18.23
N ILE A 874 25.67 -0.33 19.50
CA ILE A 874 25.51 1.02 20.06
C ILE A 874 26.54 1.26 21.18
N GLY A 875 26.50 2.43 21.82
CA GLY A 875 27.36 2.78 22.95
C GLY A 875 28.76 3.33 22.58
N GLY A 876 28.95 3.77 21.34
CA GLY A 876 30.08 4.59 20.89
C GLY A 876 29.69 6.04 20.63
N SER A 877 30.54 6.80 19.91
CA SER A 877 30.26 8.21 19.57
C SER A 877 28.94 8.37 18.80
N ASN A 878 28.06 9.28 19.23
CA ASN A 878 26.69 9.47 18.71
C ASN A 878 25.82 8.20 18.77
N ASP A 879 26.08 7.32 19.75
CA ASP A 879 25.41 6.04 19.96
C ASP A 879 25.56 5.02 18.81
N VAL A 880 26.62 5.18 18.02
CA VAL A 880 27.02 4.23 16.97
C VAL A 880 27.90 3.14 17.59
N GLY A 881 27.89 1.92 17.05
CA GLY A 881 28.70 0.80 17.54
C GLY A 881 30.20 1.06 17.68
N VAL A 882 30.91 0.18 18.39
CA VAL A 882 32.37 0.24 18.59
C VAL A 882 33.06 -1.05 18.17
N LEU A 883 34.34 -0.97 17.79
CA LEU A 883 35.25 -2.14 17.74
C LEU A 883 36.00 -2.20 19.07
N TYR A 884 35.90 -3.33 19.77
CA TYR A 884 36.55 -3.57 21.05
C TYR A 884 37.59 -4.69 20.96
N GLU A 885 38.61 -4.59 21.81
CA GLU A 885 39.61 -5.62 22.07
C GLU A 885 39.41 -6.14 23.49
N TRP A 886 39.43 -7.45 23.67
CA TRP A 886 39.36 -8.13 24.95
C TRP A 886 40.60 -9.00 25.13
N ASP A 887 41.28 -8.78 26.25
CA ASP A 887 42.37 -9.63 26.69
C ASP A 887 41.82 -10.69 27.67
N PRO A 888 41.84 -11.98 27.32
CA PRO A 888 41.28 -13.03 28.16
C PRO A 888 42.16 -13.36 29.39
N VAL A 889 43.41 -12.89 29.44
CA VAL A 889 44.37 -13.10 30.54
C VAL A 889 44.14 -12.10 31.66
N SER A 890 44.11 -10.81 31.33
CA SER A 890 43.80 -9.73 32.29
C SER A 890 42.30 -9.55 32.52
N ASN A 891 41.47 -10.16 31.68
CA ASN A 891 40.02 -9.98 31.61
C ASN A 891 39.61 -8.49 31.42
N SER A 892 40.41 -7.72 30.69
CA SER A 892 40.15 -6.30 30.40
C SER A 892 39.61 -6.11 28.98
N VAL A 893 38.62 -5.24 28.83
CA VAL A 893 38.11 -4.78 27.52
C VAL A 893 38.52 -3.34 27.28
N ILE A 894 39.03 -3.07 26.08
CA ILE A 894 39.44 -1.74 25.64
C ILE A 894 38.68 -1.43 24.35
N LYS A 895 38.00 -0.28 24.33
CA LYS A 895 37.45 0.27 23.09
C LYS A 895 38.58 0.72 22.17
N LYS A 896 38.63 0.20 20.95
CA LYS A 896 39.69 0.49 19.98
C LYS A 896 39.27 1.54 18.95
N VAL A 897 38.02 1.48 18.48
CA VAL A 897 37.49 2.41 17.47
C VAL A 897 36.02 2.70 17.74
N ASP A 898 35.65 3.97 17.68
CA ASP A 898 34.25 4.40 17.54
C ASP A 898 33.91 4.47 16.04
N PHE A 899 32.87 3.77 15.59
CA PHE A 899 32.40 3.90 14.21
C PHE A 899 31.71 5.27 14.03
N SER A 900 32.05 6.02 12.97
CA SER A 900 31.39 7.31 12.65
C SER A 900 31.62 7.72 11.18
N GLY A 901 30.70 8.51 10.60
CA GLY A 901 30.90 9.21 9.33
C GLY A 901 31.36 8.35 8.14
N SER A 902 32.47 8.74 7.49
CA SER A 902 33.04 8.14 6.26
C SER A 902 33.61 6.72 6.43
N ALA A 903 33.74 6.23 7.66
CA ALA A 903 34.11 4.85 7.97
C ALA A 903 32.92 3.87 7.91
N GLY A 904 31.69 4.39 7.73
CA GLY A 904 30.47 3.62 7.89
C GLY A 904 29.84 3.85 9.28
N TYR A 905 28.52 3.92 9.33
CA TYR A 905 27.75 3.81 10.57
C TYR A 905 27.53 2.32 10.86
N TYR A 906 27.90 1.87 12.06
CA TYR A 906 27.49 0.55 12.54
C TYR A 906 26.13 0.68 13.23
N GLY A 907 25.09 0.96 12.43
CA GLY A 907 23.72 1.19 12.88
C GLY A 907 22.77 0.08 12.41
N GLY A 908 22.26 -0.70 13.36
CA GLY A 908 20.87 -1.18 13.35
C GLY A 908 20.36 -2.05 12.20
N VAL A 909 20.87 -3.27 12.03
CA VAL A 909 20.07 -4.49 11.72
C VAL A 909 20.82 -5.70 12.33
N THR A 910 20.10 -6.77 12.64
CA THR A 910 20.64 -8.02 13.24
C THR A 910 21.74 -8.64 12.35
N GLY A 911 22.84 -9.08 13.00
CA GLY A 911 24.00 -9.88 12.57
C GLY A 911 24.77 -9.65 11.27
N LEU A 912 24.73 -8.46 10.66
CA LEU A 912 25.46 -8.18 9.42
C LEU A 912 27.01 -8.09 9.46
N SER A 913 27.74 -8.57 10.48
CA SER A 913 29.19 -8.81 10.32
C SER A 913 29.88 -9.54 11.46
N ILE A 914 30.23 -10.79 11.18
CA ILE A 914 31.30 -11.46 11.90
C ILE A 914 32.64 -10.90 11.38
N LEU A 915 33.49 -10.39 12.27
CA LEU A 915 34.86 -10.01 11.90
C LEU A 915 35.60 -11.23 11.34
N THR A 916 36.32 -11.06 10.22
CA THR A 916 37.13 -12.12 9.63
C THR A 916 38.60 -11.77 9.71
N VAL A 917 39.43 -12.72 10.16
CA VAL A 917 40.88 -12.56 10.25
C VAL A 917 41.52 -13.00 8.94
N PHE A 918 42.33 -12.14 8.33
CA PHE A 918 43.16 -12.49 7.18
C PHE A 918 44.48 -11.71 7.21
N ASN A 919 45.62 -12.41 7.06
CA ASN A 919 46.97 -11.83 7.08
C ASN A 919 47.22 -10.88 8.28
N GLY A 920 46.81 -11.29 9.49
CA GLY A 920 47.03 -10.53 10.72
C GLY A 920 46.15 -9.27 10.88
N LYS A 921 45.18 -9.06 9.98
CA LYS A 921 44.23 -7.95 10.03
C LYS A 921 42.80 -8.45 10.20
N LEU A 922 41.92 -7.55 10.63
CA LEU A 922 40.49 -7.80 10.83
C LEU A 922 39.68 -7.12 9.72
N TYR A 923 38.75 -7.83 9.12
CA TYR A 923 37.86 -7.31 8.09
C TYR A 923 36.41 -7.46 8.52
N GLY A 924 35.58 -6.48 8.18
CA GLY A 924 34.15 -6.51 8.44
C GLY A 924 33.37 -5.61 7.49
N VAL A 925 32.04 -5.65 7.62
CA VAL A 925 31.09 -4.87 6.85
C VAL A 925 30.27 -3.99 7.78
N THR A 926 30.06 -2.74 7.40
CA THR A 926 29.12 -1.82 8.07
C THR A 926 27.77 -1.86 7.36
N SER A 927 26.67 -1.80 8.12
CA SER A 927 25.29 -1.82 7.59
C SER A 927 24.81 -0.47 7.08
N SER A 928 25.46 0.62 7.50
CA SER A 928 25.12 2.00 7.13
C SER A 928 26.39 2.86 7.03
N GLY A 929 26.27 4.10 6.62
CA GLY A 929 27.36 4.98 6.17
C GLY A 929 27.93 4.59 4.79
N GLY A 930 29.12 5.07 4.42
CA GLY A 930 29.60 4.95 3.03
C GLY A 930 28.74 5.75 2.02
N THR A 931 28.81 5.42 0.73
CA THR A 931 28.03 6.10 -0.32
C THR A 931 26.53 5.85 -0.11
N ASN A 932 25.71 6.91 -0.08
CA ASN A 932 24.25 6.83 0.10
C ASN A 932 23.81 6.02 1.33
N ASN A 933 24.60 6.00 2.40
CA ASN A 933 24.29 5.27 3.63
C ASN A 933 24.14 3.74 3.43
N SER A 934 24.77 3.18 2.38
CA SER A 934 24.63 1.79 1.98
C SER A 934 25.65 0.83 2.59
N GLY A 935 26.48 1.27 3.55
CA GLY A 935 27.49 0.45 4.20
C GLY A 935 28.82 0.37 3.44
N SER A 936 29.82 -0.22 4.08
CA SER A 936 31.19 -0.33 3.57
C SER A 936 31.91 -1.60 4.07
N ILE A 937 32.92 -2.06 3.33
CA ILE A 937 33.92 -3.01 3.83
C ILE A 937 35.02 -2.23 4.53
N PHE A 938 35.37 -2.62 5.75
CA PHE A 938 36.49 -2.05 6.50
C PHE A 938 37.59 -3.09 6.76
N GLU A 939 38.82 -2.60 6.88
CA GLU A 939 39.99 -3.31 7.38
C GLU A 939 40.50 -2.59 8.63
N TYR A 940 40.71 -3.33 9.71
CA TYR A 940 41.38 -2.88 10.92
C TYR A 940 42.71 -3.61 11.08
N ASN A 941 43.79 -2.85 11.24
CA ASN A 941 45.12 -3.39 11.55
C ASN A 941 45.44 -3.20 13.04
N PRO A 942 45.47 -4.28 13.85
CA PRO A 942 45.78 -4.19 15.28
C PRO A 942 47.17 -3.63 15.60
N SER A 943 48.17 -3.86 14.74
CA SER A 943 49.55 -3.42 15.01
C SER A 943 49.74 -1.90 14.88
N GLY A 944 48.90 -1.24 14.09
CA GLY A 944 48.92 0.22 13.89
C GLY A 944 47.69 0.95 14.44
N SER A 945 46.72 0.22 15.03
CA SER A 945 45.41 0.72 15.44
C SER A 945 44.67 1.54 14.38
N LEU A 946 44.86 1.20 13.10
CA LEU A 946 44.29 1.93 11.97
C LEU A 946 43.07 1.20 11.40
N LEU A 947 41.93 1.90 11.32
CA LEU A 947 40.74 1.48 10.59
C LEU A 947 40.73 2.14 9.21
N THR A 948 40.55 1.36 8.15
CA THR A 948 40.48 1.85 6.77
C THR A 948 39.25 1.31 6.05
N THR A 949 38.53 2.18 5.36
CA THR A 949 37.47 1.78 4.43
C THR A 949 38.10 1.25 3.15
N LYS A 950 37.75 0.03 2.74
CA LYS A 950 38.28 -0.63 1.54
C LYS A 950 37.35 -0.53 0.34
N TYR A 951 36.05 -0.55 0.60
CA TYR A 951 35.04 -0.48 -0.43
C TYR A 951 33.76 0.13 0.13
N ASN A 952 33.12 1.04 -0.59
CA ASN A 952 31.80 1.56 -0.24
C ASN A 952 30.76 0.87 -1.11
N PHE A 953 29.73 0.30 -0.49
CA PHE A 953 28.65 -0.32 -1.26
C PHE A 953 27.77 0.74 -1.91
N ASP A 954 27.19 0.38 -3.06
CA ASP A 954 26.18 1.14 -3.80
C ASP A 954 24.74 0.70 -3.47
N GLY A 955 24.59 -0.27 -2.56
CA GLY A 955 23.34 -0.76 -1.97
C GLY A 955 23.62 -1.60 -0.72
N ILE A 956 22.64 -1.72 0.18
CA ILE A 956 22.82 -2.33 1.52
C ILE A 956 23.42 -3.75 1.40
N PRO A 957 24.55 -4.05 2.07
CA PRO A 957 25.12 -5.39 2.14
C PRO A 957 24.21 -6.33 2.93
N THR A 958 24.11 -7.58 2.50
CA THR A 958 23.20 -8.58 3.08
C THR A 958 24.02 -9.80 3.49
N GLY A 959 24.81 -9.69 4.54
CA GLY A 959 25.60 -10.80 5.11
C GLY A 959 27.02 -10.41 5.52
N GLY A 960 27.76 -11.39 6.05
CA GLY A 960 29.18 -11.26 6.41
C GLY A 960 30.14 -11.51 5.23
N LEU A 961 31.44 -11.46 5.51
CA LEU A 961 32.50 -11.80 4.54
C LEU A 961 32.92 -13.27 4.70
N SER A 962 32.96 -14.00 3.59
CA SER A 962 33.42 -15.39 3.55
C SER A 962 34.75 -15.49 2.81
N LEU A 963 35.80 -15.94 3.49
CA LEU A 963 37.14 -16.05 2.92
C LEU A 963 37.35 -17.42 2.26
N VAL A 964 37.57 -17.46 0.94
CA VAL A 964 37.84 -18.69 0.19
C VAL A 964 38.97 -18.44 -0.81
N GLY A 965 40.02 -19.26 -0.79
CA GLY A 965 41.14 -19.15 -1.73
C GLY A 965 41.85 -17.79 -1.72
N GLY A 966 41.92 -17.11 -0.57
CA GLY A 966 42.54 -15.78 -0.43
C GLY A 966 41.69 -14.60 -0.92
N LYS A 967 40.43 -14.84 -1.29
CA LYS A 967 39.47 -13.80 -1.68
C LYS A 967 38.26 -13.80 -0.74
N PHE A 968 37.71 -12.62 -0.50
CA PHE A 968 36.47 -12.44 0.22
C PHE A 968 35.29 -12.50 -0.73
N TYR A 969 34.28 -13.26 -0.36
CA TYR A 969 33.00 -13.31 -1.04
C TYR A 969 31.94 -12.76 -0.09
N GLY A 970 31.01 -12.01 -0.63
CA GLY A 970 29.93 -11.43 0.15
C GLY A 970 28.79 -10.98 -0.74
N LEU A 971 27.80 -10.35 -0.12
CA LEU A 971 26.51 -10.12 -0.73
C LEU A 971 26.12 -8.66 -0.57
N CYS A 972 25.61 -8.06 -1.64
CA CYS A 972 25.06 -6.72 -1.61
C CYS A 972 23.81 -6.67 -2.49
N LYS A 973 22.79 -5.91 -2.06
CA LYS A 973 21.44 -5.85 -2.66
C LYS A 973 21.42 -6.30 -4.14
N ASN A 974 20.89 -7.51 -4.38
CA ASN A 974 20.66 -8.12 -5.70
C ASN A 974 21.94 -8.58 -6.45
N SER A 975 23.05 -8.79 -5.75
CA SER A 975 24.31 -9.25 -6.35
C SER A 975 25.22 -9.96 -5.33
N ILE A 976 26.13 -10.78 -5.85
CA ILE A 976 27.28 -11.30 -5.10
C ILE A 976 28.50 -10.46 -5.49
N PHE A 977 29.43 -10.28 -4.57
CA PHE A 977 30.74 -9.77 -4.90
C PHE A 977 31.85 -10.74 -4.54
N GLU A 978 32.94 -10.62 -5.30
CA GLU A 978 34.23 -11.23 -5.04
C GLU A 978 35.24 -10.09 -4.89
N TRP A 979 35.97 -10.07 -3.77
CA TRP A 979 36.96 -9.06 -3.45
C TRP A 979 38.29 -9.73 -3.10
N ASN A 980 39.34 -9.38 -3.82
CA ASN A 980 40.70 -9.78 -3.46
C ASN A 980 41.31 -8.69 -2.55
N PRO A 981 41.49 -8.94 -1.24
CA PRO A 981 42.02 -7.95 -0.31
C PRO A 981 43.49 -7.59 -0.54
N THR A 982 44.25 -8.45 -1.25
CA THR A 982 45.67 -8.22 -1.55
C THR A 982 45.87 -7.30 -2.76
N THR A 983 45.06 -7.47 -3.81
CA THR A 983 45.13 -6.62 -5.02
C THR A 983 44.13 -5.46 -4.99
N ASN A 984 43.23 -5.45 -4.01
CA ASN A 984 42.05 -4.58 -3.90
C ASN A 984 41.11 -4.61 -5.12
N VAL A 985 41.12 -5.72 -5.86
CA VAL A 985 40.22 -5.91 -7.01
C VAL A 985 38.86 -6.37 -6.51
N PHE A 986 37.82 -5.61 -6.85
CA PHE A 986 36.42 -5.90 -6.52
C PHE A 986 35.64 -6.23 -7.79
N ILE A 987 34.94 -7.36 -7.80
CA ILE A 987 34.14 -7.85 -8.92
C ILE A 987 32.71 -8.09 -8.43
N LYS A 988 31.75 -7.32 -8.94
CA LYS A 988 30.31 -7.49 -8.69
C LYS A 988 29.71 -8.41 -9.76
N LYS A 989 28.92 -9.39 -9.34
CA LYS A 989 28.26 -10.39 -10.20
C LYS A 989 26.76 -10.36 -9.90
N GLN A 990 25.94 -10.02 -10.89
CA GLN A 990 24.49 -9.86 -10.75
C GLN A 990 23.75 -11.14 -11.18
N PHE A 991 22.60 -11.42 -10.56
CA PHE A 991 21.78 -12.59 -10.89
C PHE A 991 21.08 -12.48 -12.24
N ILE A 992 21.00 -13.60 -12.96
CA ILE A 992 20.00 -13.81 -14.01
C ILE A 992 18.94 -14.75 -13.41
N THR A 993 17.78 -14.22 -13.01
CA THR A 993 16.65 -15.05 -12.54
C THR A 993 15.49 -14.96 -13.51
N GLY A 994 15.06 -16.13 -14.00
CA GLY A 994 13.90 -16.26 -14.89
C GLY A 994 13.84 -17.64 -15.53
N ALA A 995 13.40 -18.67 -14.82
CA ALA A 995 12.88 -19.86 -15.48
C ALA A 995 11.38 -19.63 -15.68
N GLY A 996 10.97 -19.21 -16.88
CA GLY A 996 9.56 -19.32 -17.24
C GLY A 996 9.21 -20.71 -17.72
N SER A 997 7.92 -20.94 -17.97
CA SER A 997 7.37 -22.25 -18.32
C SER A 997 7.60 -22.58 -19.79
N LEU A 998 7.97 -23.83 -20.09
CA LEU A 998 7.91 -24.40 -21.44
C LEU A 998 6.45 -24.78 -21.72
N VAL A 999 5.89 -24.28 -22.82
CA VAL A 999 4.51 -24.58 -23.24
C VAL A 999 4.52 -25.23 -24.62
N GLU A 1000 3.88 -26.40 -24.73
CA GLU A 1000 3.55 -27.04 -26.00
C GLU A 1000 2.21 -26.49 -26.51
N SER A 1001 2.15 -26.15 -27.79
CA SER A 1001 0.99 -25.47 -28.38
C SER A 1001 -0.20 -26.39 -28.74
N LEU A 1002 -0.09 -27.71 -28.54
CA LEU A 1002 -1.15 -28.69 -28.83
C LEU A 1002 -1.27 -29.67 -27.64
N SER A 1003 -2.45 -29.77 -27.03
CA SER A 1003 -2.70 -30.49 -25.77
C SER A 1003 -3.13 -31.95 -25.94
N ASP A 1004 -2.54 -32.68 -26.90
CA ASP A 1004 -2.82 -34.12 -27.05
C ASP A 1004 -1.72 -34.94 -26.37
N SER A 1005 -2.11 -35.83 -25.47
CA SER A 1005 -1.22 -36.56 -24.55
C SER A 1005 -0.39 -37.68 -25.21
N TYR A 1006 -0.30 -37.72 -26.54
CA TYR A 1006 0.28 -38.85 -27.29
C TYR A 1006 1.09 -38.39 -28.52
N ILE A 1007 2.36 -38.79 -28.61
CA ILE A 1007 3.20 -38.63 -29.80
C ILE A 1007 3.29 -39.98 -30.51
N CYS A 1008 2.56 -40.11 -31.62
CA CYS A 1008 2.79 -41.16 -32.63
C CYS A 1008 3.76 -40.63 -33.69
N TYR A 1009 4.57 -41.52 -34.30
CA TYR A 1009 5.56 -41.14 -35.30
C TYR A 1009 4.86 -40.52 -36.52
N ASP A 1010 4.91 -39.20 -36.66
CA ASP A 1010 4.32 -38.49 -37.80
C ASP A 1010 5.23 -37.34 -38.22
N LEU A 1011 5.30 -37.08 -39.54
CA LEU A 1011 6.09 -35.99 -40.15
C LEU A 1011 5.58 -34.58 -39.82
N ILE A 1012 4.69 -34.43 -38.82
CA ILE A 1012 4.08 -33.17 -38.41
C ILE A 1012 4.92 -32.53 -37.29
N PRO A 1013 5.53 -31.35 -37.53
CA PRO A 1013 6.35 -30.69 -36.52
C PRO A 1013 5.53 -30.20 -35.30
N ARG A 1014 5.99 -30.52 -34.09
CA ARG A 1014 5.44 -30.00 -32.83
C ARG A 1014 6.18 -28.72 -32.42
N ASN A 1015 5.43 -27.70 -31.98
CA ASN A 1015 6.03 -26.42 -31.60
C ASN A 1015 6.12 -26.27 -30.08
N TYR A 1016 7.34 -26.04 -29.61
CA TYR A 1016 7.67 -25.73 -28.22
C TYR A 1016 8.10 -24.28 -28.12
N SER A 1017 7.61 -23.58 -27.10
CA SER A 1017 8.02 -22.20 -26.84
C SER A 1017 8.26 -21.98 -25.36
N ALA A 1018 9.22 -21.11 -25.05
CA ALA A 1018 9.51 -20.68 -23.71
C ALA A 1018 9.35 -19.17 -23.61
N THR A 1019 8.70 -18.73 -22.53
CA THR A 1019 8.81 -17.34 -22.07
C THR A 1019 9.92 -17.28 -21.03
N ILE A 1020 10.94 -16.44 -21.24
CA ILE A 1020 11.97 -16.15 -20.22
C ILE A 1020 11.87 -14.69 -19.84
N THR A 1021 11.87 -14.39 -18.55
CA THR A 1021 11.96 -13.03 -18.02
C THR A 1021 13.43 -12.61 -18.00
N GLY A 1022 13.92 -11.97 -19.06
CA GLY A 1022 15.29 -11.40 -19.13
C GLY A 1022 15.84 -11.25 -20.55
N SER A 1023 16.89 -10.45 -20.72
CA SER A 1023 17.56 -10.19 -22.01
C SER A 1023 18.54 -11.33 -22.38
N ALA A 1024 18.01 -12.48 -22.79
CA ALA A 1024 18.83 -13.55 -23.39
C ALA A 1024 19.30 -13.14 -24.80
N VAL A 1025 20.57 -13.37 -25.14
CA VAL A 1025 21.10 -13.17 -26.51
C VAL A 1025 21.42 -14.47 -27.23
N SER A 1026 21.38 -15.63 -26.54
CA SER A 1026 21.46 -16.94 -27.19
C SER A 1026 20.62 -18.00 -26.46
N TRP A 1027 20.12 -18.98 -27.22
CA TRP A 1027 19.24 -20.05 -26.72
C TRP A 1027 19.79 -21.41 -27.14
N ASN A 1028 19.90 -22.32 -26.20
CA ASN A 1028 20.45 -23.65 -26.44
C ASN A 1028 19.43 -24.73 -26.07
N TRP A 1029 19.02 -25.51 -27.06
CA TRP A 1029 18.02 -26.57 -26.93
C TRP A 1029 18.69 -27.95 -27.02
N THR A 1030 18.25 -28.88 -26.20
CA THR A 1030 18.67 -30.29 -26.26
C THR A 1030 17.44 -31.18 -26.38
N MET A 1031 17.54 -32.21 -27.22
CA MET A 1031 16.44 -33.11 -27.61
C MET A 1031 16.69 -34.54 -27.12
N PRO A 1032 15.63 -35.31 -26.81
CA PRO A 1032 15.75 -36.75 -26.61
C PRO A 1032 16.13 -37.48 -27.91
N ALA A 1033 16.64 -38.71 -27.79
CA ALA A 1033 17.08 -39.51 -28.94
C ALA A 1033 15.94 -39.67 -29.96
N GLY A 1034 16.24 -39.44 -31.25
CA GLY A 1034 15.28 -39.53 -32.35
C GLY A 1034 14.33 -38.33 -32.54
N ALA A 1035 14.45 -37.27 -31.72
CA ALA A 1035 13.79 -35.98 -31.92
C ALA A 1035 14.78 -34.94 -32.51
N ASN A 1036 14.36 -34.24 -33.56
CA ASN A 1036 15.21 -33.27 -34.27
C ASN A 1036 14.52 -31.91 -34.38
N ILE A 1037 15.27 -30.82 -34.18
CA ILE A 1037 14.78 -29.47 -34.41
C ILE A 1037 14.63 -29.24 -35.91
N ASN A 1038 13.39 -29.06 -36.36
CA ASN A 1038 13.03 -28.75 -37.74
C ASN A 1038 13.28 -27.25 -38.06
N SER A 1039 12.98 -26.35 -37.11
CA SER A 1039 13.23 -24.90 -37.24
C SER A 1039 13.27 -24.18 -35.89
N GLY A 1040 13.81 -22.96 -35.84
CA GLY A 1040 13.86 -22.12 -34.63
C GLY A 1040 15.03 -22.37 -33.68
N GLY A 1041 15.98 -23.25 -34.04
CA GLY A 1041 17.18 -23.51 -33.24
C GLY A 1041 17.98 -22.24 -32.98
N GLY A 1042 18.22 -21.92 -31.70
CA GLY A 1042 18.85 -20.65 -31.30
C GLY A 1042 17.88 -19.54 -30.89
N THR A 1043 16.56 -19.78 -30.91
CA THR A 1043 15.54 -18.80 -30.52
C THR A 1043 14.69 -19.30 -29.33
N SER A 1044 13.78 -18.46 -28.83
CA SER A 1044 12.88 -18.78 -27.70
C SER A 1044 11.76 -19.77 -28.05
N SER A 1045 11.64 -20.18 -29.31
CA SER A 1045 10.70 -21.19 -29.77
C SER A 1045 11.34 -22.10 -30.83
N ILE A 1046 10.95 -23.36 -30.83
CA ILE A 1046 11.43 -24.37 -31.78
C ILE A 1046 10.27 -25.18 -32.32
N SER A 1047 10.46 -25.70 -33.52
CA SER A 1047 9.63 -26.73 -34.12
C SER A 1047 10.41 -28.04 -34.16
N VAL A 1048 9.86 -29.15 -33.66
CA VAL A 1048 10.54 -30.44 -33.49
C VAL A 1048 9.80 -31.53 -34.25
N VAL A 1049 10.54 -32.36 -34.97
CA VAL A 1049 10.04 -33.57 -35.64
C VAL A 1049 10.58 -34.82 -34.94
N TYR A 1050 9.73 -35.83 -34.79
CA TYR A 1050 10.05 -37.08 -34.12
C TYR A 1050 10.15 -38.21 -35.15
N SER A 1051 11.28 -38.89 -35.18
CA SER A 1051 11.49 -40.07 -36.05
C SER A 1051 10.90 -41.33 -35.43
N ALA A 1052 10.78 -42.40 -36.22
CA ALA A 1052 10.36 -43.72 -35.73
C ALA A 1052 11.30 -44.33 -34.66
N ALA A 1053 12.50 -43.76 -34.49
CA ALA A 1053 13.46 -44.13 -33.44
C ALA A 1053 13.38 -43.21 -32.20
N ALA A 1054 12.38 -42.33 -32.11
CA ALA A 1054 12.22 -41.41 -30.99
C ALA A 1054 11.97 -42.16 -29.68
N ALA A 1055 12.78 -41.86 -28.66
CA ALA A 1055 12.60 -42.40 -27.31
C ALA A 1055 11.98 -41.35 -26.37
N SER A 1056 11.21 -41.82 -25.39
CA SER A 1056 10.75 -40.97 -24.29
C SER A 1056 11.94 -40.32 -23.57
N GLY A 1057 11.83 -39.04 -23.23
CA GLY A 1057 12.90 -38.25 -22.62
C GLY A 1057 12.52 -36.77 -22.51
N ASN A 1058 13.45 -35.91 -22.10
CA ASN A 1058 13.15 -34.49 -21.89
C ASN A 1058 13.68 -33.63 -23.03
N ILE A 1059 12.87 -32.68 -23.49
CA ILE A 1059 13.37 -31.50 -24.19
C ILE A 1059 13.86 -30.51 -23.14
N THR A 1060 15.09 -30.02 -23.24
CA THR A 1060 15.60 -29.00 -22.30
C THR A 1060 16.14 -27.76 -22.99
N LEU A 1061 15.97 -26.61 -22.35
CA LEU A 1061 16.37 -25.29 -22.86
C LEU A 1061 17.19 -24.53 -21.82
N THR A 1062 18.31 -23.94 -22.24
CA THR A 1062 19.05 -22.91 -21.49
C THR A 1062 19.20 -21.64 -22.33
N ALA A 1063 19.20 -20.48 -21.69
CA ALA A 1063 19.39 -19.19 -22.34
C ALA A 1063 20.63 -18.48 -21.78
N SER A 1064 21.37 -17.73 -22.58
CA SER A 1064 22.59 -17.06 -22.12
C SER A 1064 22.74 -15.64 -22.65
N ASN A 1065 23.50 -14.84 -21.90
CA ASN A 1065 24.01 -13.54 -22.32
C ASN A 1065 25.40 -13.26 -21.75
N ALA A 1066 25.92 -12.04 -21.96
CA ALA A 1066 27.23 -11.62 -21.47
C ALA A 1066 27.38 -11.69 -19.93
N CYS A 1067 26.27 -11.82 -19.20
CA CYS A 1067 26.23 -11.90 -17.74
C CYS A 1067 26.14 -13.35 -17.20
N GLY A 1068 25.86 -14.36 -18.04
CA GLY A 1068 25.76 -15.78 -17.62
C GLY A 1068 24.76 -16.64 -18.39
N ILE A 1069 24.52 -17.86 -17.91
CA ILE A 1069 23.59 -18.86 -18.47
C ILE A 1069 22.46 -19.11 -17.46
N SER A 1070 21.21 -19.19 -17.92
CA SER A 1070 20.02 -19.46 -17.12
C SER A 1070 19.99 -20.89 -16.58
N ASN A 1071 19.10 -21.16 -15.61
CA ASN A 1071 18.69 -22.53 -15.28
C ASN A 1071 18.12 -23.23 -16.52
N SER A 1072 18.28 -24.55 -16.60
CA SER A 1072 17.63 -25.36 -17.64
C SER A 1072 16.15 -25.54 -17.33
N VAL A 1073 15.29 -25.28 -18.31
CA VAL A 1073 13.86 -25.62 -18.25
C VAL A 1073 13.69 -26.92 -19.02
N SER A 1074 12.96 -27.88 -18.46
CA SER A 1074 12.75 -29.20 -19.07
C SER A 1074 11.26 -29.47 -19.29
N TYR A 1075 10.92 -30.06 -20.42
CA TYR A 1075 9.58 -30.54 -20.75
C TYR A 1075 9.65 -32.05 -21.07
N PRO A 1076 8.97 -32.92 -20.30
CA PRO A 1076 9.01 -34.36 -20.52
C PRO A 1076 8.18 -34.76 -21.74
N ILE A 1077 8.73 -35.66 -22.55
CA ILE A 1077 8.12 -36.23 -23.74
C ILE A 1077 7.97 -37.75 -23.53
N THR A 1078 6.75 -38.26 -23.75
CA THR A 1078 6.46 -39.71 -23.74
C THR A 1078 6.14 -40.18 -25.15
N VAL A 1079 6.91 -41.15 -25.66
CA VAL A 1079 6.70 -41.82 -26.94
C VAL A 1079 6.14 -43.22 -26.69
N ASN A 1080 4.99 -43.54 -27.28
CA ASN A 1080 4.34 -44.86 -27.18
C ASN A 1080 4.37 -45.59 -28.54
N ASP A 1081 4.35 -46.92 -28.51
CA ASP A 1081 4.25 -47.75 -29.73
C ASP A 1081 2.82 -47.71 -30.27
N CYS A 1082 2.61 -47.09 -31.43
CA CYS A 1082 1.27 -46.88 -32.00
C CYS A 1082 0.72 -48.08 -32.77
N ASN A 1083 1.35 -49.26 -32.65
CA ASN A 1083 0.85 -50.52 -33.18
C ASN A 1083 0.23 -51.40 -32.08
N ALA A 1084 -0.98 -51.05 -31.64
CA ALA A 1084 -1.84 -51.98 -30.91
C ALA A 1084 -3.30 -51.83 -31.38
N SER A 1085 -3.66 -52.67 -32.35
CA SER A 1085 -5.02 -52.84 -32.85
C SER A 1085 -5.92 -53.58 -31.85
N SER A 1086 -6.99 -52.95 -31.36
CA SER A 1086 -8.22 -53.65 -30.95
C SER A 1086 -9.44 -52.72 -30.79
N GLY A 1087 -10.39 -52.80 -31.73
CA GLY A 1087 -11.82 -52.48 -31.50
C GLY A 1087 -12.37 -51.23 -32.21
N PRO A 1088 -13.65 -51.24 -32.68
CA PRO A 1088 -13.97 -50.90 -34.06
C PRO A 1088 -14.45 -49.46 -34.26
N ASN A 1089 -14.03 -48.89 -35.38
CA ASN A 1089 -14.47 -47.61 -35.91
C ASN A 1089 -15.39 -47.87 -37.13
N PRO A 1090 -16.54 -47.21 -37.31
CA PRO A 1090 -17.14 -47.09 -38.63
C PRO A 1090 -16.45 -45.93 -39.37
N ARG A 1091 -15.52 -46.33 -40.24
CA ARG A 1091 -14.94 -45.54 -41.35
C ARG A 1091 -16.02 -44.77 -42.12
N MET A 1092 -15.67 -43.56 -42.55
CA MET A 1092 -15.95 -43.15 -43.92
C MET A 1092 -14.59 -42.94 -44.62
N ASP A 1093 -14.29 -43.90 -45.49
CA ASP A 1093 -13.17 -43.96 -46.42
C ASP A 1093 -13.47 -43.10 -47.66
N MET A 1094 -12.44 -42.53 -48.29
CA MET A 1094 -12.24 -42.29 -49.72
C MET A 1094 -10.94 -41.46 -49.83
N SER A 1095 -9.77 -42.10 -49.93
CA SER A 1095 -9.14 -42.65 -51.15
C SER A 1095 -8.28 -41.62 -51.90
N SER A 1096 -6.98 -41.91 -51.83
CA SER A 1096 -5.85 -41.45 -52.63
C SER A 1096 -6.12 -40.97 -54.06
N GLU A 1097 -5.50 -39.85 -54.41
CA GLU A 1097 -4.73 -39.72 -55.67
C GLU A 1097 -3.45 -38.90 -55.42
N SER A 1098 -2.40 -39.30 -56.11
CA SER A 1098 -0.99 -39.00 -55.86
C SER A 1098 -0.39 -38.02 -56.88
N ILE A 1099 0.67 -37.30 -56.43
CA ILE A 1099 1.72 -36.58 -57.20
C ILE A 1099 1.23 -35.24 -57.83
N ILE A 1100 1.81 -34.05 -57.64
CA ILE A 1100 3.16 -33.56 -58.04
C ILE A 1100 3.51 -32.26 -57.28
N GLN A 1101 4.81 -32.08 -56.99
CA GLN A 1101 5.49 -30.87 -56.54
C GLN A 1101 4.98 -29.58 -57.19
N GLY A 1102 4.77 -28.52 -56.40
CA GLY A 1102 4.60 -27.17 -56.94
C GLY A 1102 4.13 -26.14 -55.91
N SER A 1103 5.08 -25.31 -55.43
CA SER A 1103 4.88 -24.00 -54.81
C SER A 1103 3.80 -23.88 -53.73
N ASN A 1104 4.18 -23.91 -52.45
CA ASN A 1104 3.38 -23.36 -51.35
C ASN A 1104 3.23 -21.84 -51.55
N LEU A 1105 2.22 -21.43 -52.31
CA LEU A 1105 1.76 -20.06 -52.35
C LEU A 1105 1.03 -19.79 -51.02
N ILE A 1106 1.76 -19.32 -50.00
CA ILE A 1106 1.12 -18.79 -48.80
C ILE A 1106 0.46 -17.47 -49.21
N VAL A 1107 -0.84 -17.49 -49.43
CA VAL A 1107 -1.61 -16.25 -49.63
C VAL A 1107 -1.86 -15.66 -48.25
N GLY A 1108 -1.12 -14.60 -47.90
CA GLY A 1108 -1.43 -13.81 -46.72
C GLY A 1108 -2.77 -13.10 -46.91
N PHE A 1109 -3.53 -12.96 -45.83
CA PHE A 1109 -4.78 -12.24 -45.84
C PHE A 1109 -4.96 -11.51 -44.50
N ASN A 1110 -5.59 -10.34 -44.57
CA ASN A 1110 -5.82 -9.47 -43.42
C ASN A 1110 -7.30 -9.10 -43.32
N ILE A 1111 -7.85 -9.13 -42.10
CA ILE A 1111 -9.21 -8.70 -41.79
C ILE A 1111 -9.12 -7.49 -40.87
N TYR A 1112 -9.67 -6.35 -41.29
CA TYR A 1112 -9.62 -5.14 -40.47
C TYR A 1112 -10.79 -4.17 -40.73
N PRO A 1113 -11.31 -3.50 -39.70
CA PRO A 1113 -11.05 -3.77 -38.27
C PRO A 1113 -11.70 -5.08 -37.78
N ASN A 1114 -11.07 -5.77 -36.83
CA ASN A 1114 -11.62 -6.91 -36.07
C ASN A 1114 -11.20 -6.77 -34.59
N PRO A 1115 -12.09 -6.44 -33.64
CA PRO A 1115 -13.55 -6.40 -33.78
C PRO A 1115 -14.09 -5.30 -34.70
N SER A 1116 -15.23 -5.51 -35.35
CA SER A 1116 -15.82 -4.56 -36.30
C SER A 1116 -17.19 -4.01 -35.83
N ASN A 1117 -17.56 -2.80 -36.26
CA ASN A 1117 -18.91 -2.25 -36.06
C ASN A 1117 -19.88 -2.65 -37.19
N GLY A 1118 -19.73 -3.87 -37.71
CA GLY A 1118 -20.54 -4.40 -38.81
C GLY A 1118 -20.01 -4.10 -40.21
N VAL A 1119 -18.90 -3.37 -40.38
CA VAL A 1119 -18.21 -3.23 -41.66
C VAL A 1119 -16.73 -3.52 -41.47
N PHE A 1120 -16.18 -4.41 -42.30
CA PHE A 1120 -14.77 -4.78 -42.28
C PHE A 1120 -14.27 -5.06 -43.69
N ASN A 1121 -12.95 -4.98 -43.87
CA ASN A 1121 -12.30 -5.31 -45.13
C ASN A 1121 -11.56 -6.63 -45.02
N ILE A 1122 -11.65 -7.45 -46.07
CA ILE A 1122 -10.78 -8.60 -46.28
C ILE A 1122 -9.81 -8.24 -47.39
N SER A 1123 -8.51 -8.21 -47.09
CA SER A 1123 -7.45 -8.04 -48.08
C SER A 1123 -6.74 -9.35 -48.33
N LEU A 1124 -6.54 -9.72 -49.60
CA LEU A 1124 -5.76 -10.86 -50.04
C LEU A 1124 -4.46 -10.35 -50.68
N GLU A 1125 -3.32 -10.86 -50.24
CA GLU A 1125 -2.00 -10.37 -50.68
C GLU A 1125 -1.66 -10.75 -52.14
N ASN A 1126 -2.36 -11.74 -52.72
CA ASN A 1126 -2.21 -12.13 -54.13
C ASN A 1126 -3.60 -12.28 -54.77
N SER A 1127 -3.80 -11.62 -55.90
CA SER A 1127 -5.07 -11.39 -56.64
C SER A 1127 -5.77 -12.63 -57.21
N ALA A 1128 -5.72 -13.77 -56.53
CA ALA A 1128 -6.38 -14.99 -56.97
C ALA A 1128 -7.90 -14.89 -56.73
N PRO A 1129 -8.75 -15.32 -57.68
CA PRO A 1129 -10.20 -15.39 -57.48
C PRO A 1129 -10.52 -16.29 -56.29
N ALA A 1130 -11.26 -15.76 -55.31
CA ALA A 1130 -11.69 -16.50 -54.14
C ALA A 1130 -13.14 -16.17 -53.80
N THR A 1131 -13.86 -17.12 -53.24
CA THR A 1131 -15.22 -16.94 -52.71
C THR A 1131 -15.12 -16.77 -51.19
N ILE A 1132 -15.73 -15.72 -50.67
CA ILE A 1132 -15.88 -15.47 -49.24
C ILE A 1132 -17.28 -15.91 -48.83
N VAL A 1133 -17.37 -16.72 -47.78
CA VAL A 1133 -18.60 -17.19 -47.16
C VAL A 1133 -18.57 -16.82 -45.69
N VAL A 1134 -19.57 -16.09 -45.22
CA VAL A 1134 -19.74 -15.76 -43.80
C VAL A 1134 -20.88 -16.59 -43.24
N THR A 1135 -20.62 -17.33 -42.17
CA THR A 1135 -21.61 -18.11 -41.42
C THR A 1135 -21.71 -17.62 -39.99
N ASN A 1136 -22.89 -17.69 -39.38
CA ASN A 1136 -23.02 -17.45 -37.94
C ASN A 1136 -22.51 -18.65 -37.11
N LEU A 1137 -22.51 -18.54 -35.77
CA LEU A 1137 -22.02 -19.57 -34.85
C LEU A 1137 -22.68 -20.96 -35.00
N ILE A 1138 -23.90 -21.03 -35.55
CA ILE A 1138 -24.60 -22.31 -35.80
C ILE A 1138 -24.34 -22.85 -37.22
N GLY A 1139 -23.43 -22.24 -37.97
CA GLY A 1139 -23.04 -22.66 -39.33
C GLY A 1139 -23.99 -22.24 -40.45
N LYS A 1140 -25.01 -21.40 -40.16
CA LYS A 1140 -25.92 -20.88 -41.19
C LYS A 1140 -25.23 -19.77 -41.99
N GLU A 1141 -25.20 -19.91 -43.30
CA GLU A 1141 -24.67 -18.88 -44.23
C GLU A 1141 -25.48 -17.59 -44.15
N VAL A 1142 -24.77 -16.48 -44.02
CA VAL A 1142 -25.30 -15.13 -43.83
C VAL A 1142 -24.94 -14.24 -45.00
N LEU A 1143 -23.78 -14.48 -45.63
CA LEU A 1143 -23.31 -13.76 -46.80
C LEU A 1143 -22.37 -14.66 -47.62
N ARG A 1144 -22.48 -14.59 -48.95
CA ARG A 1144 -21.51 -15.17 -49.89
C ARG A 1144 -21.20 -14.17 -50.99
N THR A 1145 -19.92 -13.94 -51.24
CA THR A 1145 -19.46 -13.01 -52.28
C THR A 1145 -18.16 -13.48 -52.93
N ASN A 1146 -17.92 -13.08 -54.16
CA ASN A 1146 -16.67 -13.38 -54.87
C ASN A 1146 -15.73 -12.17 -54.83
N VAL A 1147 -14.45 -12.45 -54.61
CA VAL A 1147 -13.39 -11.44 -54.58
C VAL A 1147 -13.04 -11.07 -56.02
N GLN A 1148 -13.29 -9.82 -56.39
CA GLN A 1148 -12.92 -9.26 -57.70
C GLN A 1148 -11.67 -8.37 -57.62
N ASN A 1149 -11.28 -7.89 -56.42
CA ASN A 1149 -10.15 -6.99 -56.17
C ASN A 1149 -9.35 -7.40 -54.92
N ASN A 1150 -8.08 -6.97 -54.78
CA ASN A 1150 -7.19 -7.32 -53.65
C ASN A 1150 -7.73 -6.97 -52.26
N THR A 1151 -8.72 -6.07 -52.16
CA THR A 1151 -9.42 -5.77 -50.90
C THR A 1151 -10.91 -5.69 -51.17
N THR A 1152 -11.70 -6.47 -50.43
CA THR A 1152 -13.16 -6.54 -50.56
C THR A 1152 -13.81 -6.07 -49.26
N PRO A 1153 -14.62 -5.00 -49.27
CA PRO A 1153 -15.40 -4.58 -48.12
C PRO A 1153 -16.58 -5.52 -47.92
N ILE A 1154 -16.83 -5.90 -46.67
CA ILE A 1154 -17.96 -6.72 -46.25
C ILE A 1154 -18.80 -5.94 -45.24
N ASN A 1155 -20.10 -5.86 -45.49
CA ASN A 1155 -21.06 -5.18 -44.63
C ASN A 1155 -22.04 -6.22 -44.04
N LEU A 1156 -22.07 -6.29 -42.71
CA LEU A 1156 -22.94 -7.09 -41.87
C LEU A 1156 -23.71 -6.21 -40.86
N GLN A 1157 -23.84 -4.89 -41.10
CA GLN A 1157 -24.50 -3.96 -40.16
C GLN A 1157 -25.96 -4.33 -39.86
N ASP A 1158 -26.63 -4.98 -40.83
CA ASP A 1158 -28.02 -5.43 -40.68
C ASP A 1158 -28.14 -6.82 -40.01
N ASN A 1159 -27.01 -7.45 -39.66
CA ASN A 1159 -26.96 -8.75 -38.99
C ASN A 1159 -26.79 -8.59 -37.47
N ALA A 1160 -27.24 -9.61 -36.71
CA ALA A 1160 -27.15 -9.58 -35.25
C ALA A 1160 -25.69 -9.48 -34.77
N LYS A 1161 -25.42 -8.69 -33.74
CA LYS A 1161 -24.08 -8.58 -33.17
C LYS A 1161 -23.65 -9.92 -32.56
N GLY A 1162 -22.43 -10.36 -32.85
CA GLY A 1162 -21.90 -11.65 -32.36
C GLY A 1162 -20.71 -12.13 -33.18
N ILE A 1163 -20.21 -13.33 -32.85
CA ILE A 1163 -19.09 -13.95 -33.56
C ILE A 1163 -19.59 -14.59 -34.85
N TYR A 1164 -18.87 -14.36 -35.95
CA TYR A 1164 -19.11 -14.99 -37.25
C TYR A 1164 -17.87 -15.78 -37.68
N HIS A 1165 -18.08 -16.87 -38.42
CA HIS A 1165 -17.00 -17.56 -39.12
C HIS A 1165 -16.94 -17.08 -40.56
N VAL A 1166 -15.77 -16.64 -40.98
CA VAL A 1166 -15.50 -16.25 -42.36
C VAL A 1166 -14.65 -17.34 -43.00
N LYS A 1167 -15.20 -18.01 -44.00
CA LYS A 1167 -14.51 -18.99 -44.84
C LYS A 1167 -14.13 -18.34 -46.17
N ILE A 1168 -12.88 -18.48 -46.58
CA ILE A 1168 -12.38 -18.01 -47.88
C ILE A 1168 -11.91 -19.22 -48.68
N GLU A 1169 -12.46 -19.41 -49.87
CA GLU A 1169 -12.21 -20.56 -50.74
C GLU A 1169 -11.67 -20.09 -52.10
N GLY A 1170 -10.43 -20.44 -52.41
CA GLY A 1170 -9.85 -20.32 -53.75
C GLY A 1170 -9.73 -21.69 -54.41
N THR A 1171 -9.39 -21.71 -55.71
CA THR A 1171 -9.25 -22.97 -56.49
C THR A 1171 -8.22 -23.96 -55.94
N LYS A 1172 -7.29 -23.51 -55.08
CA LYS A 1172 -6.24 -24.34 -54.46
C LYS A 1172 -6.07 -24.13 -52.94
N PHE A 1173 -6.98 -23.42 -52.28
CA PHE A 1173 -6.89 -23.16 -50.83
C PHE A 1173 -8.27 -22.95 -50.19
N SER A 1174 -8.40 -23.30 -48.91
CA SER A 1174 -9.57 -22.97 -48.08
C SER A 1174 -9.12 -22.64 -46.66
N LYS A 1175 -9.67 -21.58 -46.06
CA LYS A 1175 -9.38 -21.22 -44.66
C LYS A 1175 -10.58 -20.60 -43.97
N VAL A 1176 -10.72 -20.87 -42.67
CA VAL A 1176 -11.79 -20.35 -41.80
C VAL A 1176 -11.19 -19.51 -40.68
N ILE A 1177 -11.78 -18.34 -40.42
CA ILE A 1177 -11.32 -17.38 -39.40
C ILE A 1177 -12.52 -16.88 -38.60
N ASN A 1178 -12.31 -16.57 -37.32
CA ASN A 1178 -13.32 -15.98 -36.45
C ASN A 1178 -13.28 -14.44 -36.55
N LEU A 1179 -14.44 -13.85 -36.81
CA LEU A 1179 -14.68 -12.41 -36.81
C LEU A 1179 -15.51 -12.05 -35.57
N GLN A 1180 -15.07 -11.03 -34.83
CA GLN A 1180 -15.71 -10.56 -33.61
C GLN A 1180 -16.46 -9.23 -33.79
#